data_AF-A0A4U1BNC4-F1
#
_entry.id   AF-A0A4U1BNC4-F1
#
_cell.length_a   1.000
_cell.length_b   1.000
_cell.length_c   1.000
_cell.angle_alpha   90.00
_cell.angle_beta   90.00
_cell.angle_gamma   90.00
#
_symmetry.space_group_name_H-M   'P 1'
#
loop_
_entity.id
_entity.type
_entity.pdbx_description
1 polymer ?
#
loop_
_entity_poly.entity_id
_entity_poly.type
_entity_poly.pdbx_seq_one_letter_code
_entity_poly.pdbx_strand_id
1 'polypeptide(L)'
;MAADPLTLTGDKFRQLDAELPTPNTYRTASGAPGHQYWQQQADYNIKVSLDDATQRLSGQERIRYQNNSPDTLRYLWLLLDANKFRQDSMANRMKTTSVPREGDKANRIDMRSFRSSVEGQRHPGGIELTKVALANGKALNYTVVDTLMRIDLPTPLKSGDDVEFDIHWNYQIHEQKVLGGRSGYEYFERDENRLYEVAQWFPRMAAYSDANGWHNKPFLRHGEFTLEFGDYEVAITVPEDFVVAATGTLENPKQVLTKAQRKRLEQAKDADKPVYIITLEEALENEKRRGKGTKTWKFKADKVRDFAWAGSRKFLWDAQGYQKGATDTLAMSFYPEEATPLWDKYSTASIIHTIDVYNDYSFDYPYPVAISVNGPVGGMEYPMITFNGPRPEINEEDRSDRTWSRRTKYGLITVIIHEIGHIYYPMIVNSDERQWAWMDEGLNTFVQYLAEQRWEEDYPSRGGEPRHITSYMKSSNQVPIMTNSESILQFGPNAYSKPATALNILRETILGRELFDFAFREYAQRWKYKRPMPADFFRTMEDASGTDLDWFWRGWFYSTDHVDISIDDVRHYTVNTQDPDVESQWKRQQHHDKPESITSQRNSEVARFIDGKPELHDFYNEHDQFTATNADRNKYHKDLAKLEPFEQELLKEKHNVYLLDFSNLGGLVMPILLKLSYDDGSFEELYLPAEIWVKNSKQVTKMLLRPPHKLLTQVEVDPYWQTADVDTQNNHYPRQISQSRLQLFKQKKKKNLMQKYAEPLKTEDANSTEGDQ
;
A
#
# COMPACT_ATOMS: atom_id res chain seq x y z
N MET A 1 -24.57 0.38 22.47
CA MET A 1 -23.37 0.77 21.71
C MET A 1 -22.90 2.09 22.28
N ALA A 2 -21.85 2.09 23.09
CA ALA A 2 -21.26 3.34 23.55
C ALA A 2 -20.62 4.00 22.32
N ALA A 3 -21.04 5.22 22.02
CA ALA A 3 -20.46 6.01 20.94
C ALA A 3 -18.97 6.21 21.22
N ASP A 4 -18.16 6.03 20.17
CA ASP A 4 -16.72 6.30 20.17
C ASP A 4 -16.46 7.72 20.69
N PRO A 5 -15.54 7.94 21.65
CA PRO A 5 -15.13 9.27 22.11
C PRO A 5 -14.84 10.28 20.99
N LEU A 6 -14.43 9.81 19.79
CA LEU A 6 -14.20 10.63 18.59
C LEU A 6 -15.48 11.30 18.04
N THR A 7 -16.65 10.75 18.34
CA THR A 7 -17.94 11.30 17.86
C THR A 7 -18.51 12.42 18.72
N LEU A 8 -17.94 12.67 19.92
CA LEU A 8 -18.52 13.61 20.89
C LEU A 8 -18.31 15.10 20.57
N THR A 9 -17.44 15.46 19.61
CA THR A 9 -17.20 16.88 19.25
C THR A 9 -17.41 17.21 17.77
N GLY A 10 -17.23 16.25 16.85
CA GLY A 10 -17.35 16.51 15.41
C GLY A 10 -16.28 17.45 14.83
N ASP A 11 -15.29 17.86 15.63
CA ASP A 11 -14.19 18.73 15.21
C ASP A 11 -13.13 17.93 14.44
N LYS A 12 -13.09 18.16 13.12
CA LYS A 12 -12.15 17.48 12.20
C LYS A 12 -10.70 17.99 12.33
N PHE A 13 -10.48 19.16 12.93
CA PHE A 13 -9.18 19.83 13.07
C PHE A 13 -8.65 19.81 14.51
N ARG A 14 -9.34 19.10 15.42
CA ARG A 14 -8.83 18.89 16.77
C ARG A 14 -7.48 18.20 16.72
N GLN A 15 -6.56 18.65 17.57
CA GLN A 15 -5.21 18.08 17.67
C GLN A 15 -5.24 16.60 18.10
N LEU A 16 -4.32 15.77 17.58
CA LEU A 16 -4.22 14.33 17.90
C LEU A 16 -3.46 14.04 19.20
N ASP A 17 -2.93 15.04 19.90
CA ASP A 17 -2.20 14.87 21.17
C ASP A 17 -2.92 13.98 22.20
N ALA A 18 -4.26 13.99 22.22
CA ALA A 18 -5.06 13.17 23.12
C ALA A 18 -5.12 11.68 22.73
N GLU A 19 -4.89 11.36 21.45
CA GLU A 19 -4.90 10.00 20.90
C GLU A 19 -3.48 9.41 20.84
N LEU A 20 -2.47 10.27 20.65
CA LEU A 20 -1.08 9.84 20.53
C LEU A 20 -0.44 9.63 21.92
N PRO A 21 0.47 8.64 22.07
CA PRO A 21 1.23 8.47 23.32
C PRO A 21 2.02 9.72 23.67
N THR A 22 2.04 10.12 24.95
CA THR A 22 2.82 11.26 25.42
C THR A 22 4.32 11.06 25.16
N PRO A 23 5.02 12.04 24.58
CA PRO A 23 6.47 11.98 24.43
C PRO A 23 7.22 11.77 25.75
N ASN A 24 8.34 11.08 25.70
CA ASN A 24 9.17 10.74 26.85
C ASN A 24 10.67 10.66 26.48
N THR A 25 11.52 10.15 27.38
CA THR A 25 12.96 10.06 27.14
C THR A 25 13.38 8.98 26.13
N TYR A 26 12.50 8.01 25.84
CA TYR A 26 12.69 6.96 24.84
C TYR A 26 12.19 7.39 23.45
N ARG A 27 11.11 8.19 23.39
CA ARG A 27 10.48 8.66 22.15
C ARG A 27 10.09 10.13 22.27
N THR A 28 10.69 10.98 21.44
CA THR A 28 10.59 12.44 21.56
C THR A 28 9.36 13.02 20.86
N ALA A 29 9.06 14.29 21.12
CA ALA A 29 7.92 14.99 20.51
C ALA A 29 8.10 15.23 18.99
N SER A 30 9.33 15.22 18.48
CA SER A 30 9.60 15.30 17.04
C SER A 30 9.35 13.97 16.31
N GLY A 31 9.06 12.88 17.03
CA GLY A 31 8.98 11.54 16.45
C GLY A 31 10.34 10.88 16.25
N ALA A 32 11.43 11.50 16.71
CA ALA A 32 12.75 10.87 16.74
C ALA A 32 12.91 9.96 17.98
N PRO A 33 13.74 8.90 17.90
CA PRO A 33 14.21 8.16 19.06
C PRO A 33 14.83 9.12 20.09
N GLY A 34 14.46 8.97 21.35
CA GLY A 34 15.00 9.77 22.44
C GLY A 34 16.41 9.35 22.86
N HIS A 35 17.05 10.20 23.67
CA HIS A 35 18.43 9.97 24.14
C HIS A 35 18.60 8.73 25.03
N GLN A 36 17.51 8.14 25.54
CA GLN A 36 17.51 6.88 26.29
C GLN A 36 16.92 5.71 25.49
N TYR A 37 16.64 5.87 24.19
CA TYR A 37 16.09 4.79 23.36
C TYR A 37 16.94 3.52 23.47
N TRP A 38 16.25 2.39 23.62
CA TRP A 38 16.87 1.07 23.74
C TRP A 38 16.09 0.04 22.92
N GLN A 39 16.80 -1.00 22.52
CA GLN A 39 16.25 -2.20 21.90
C GLN A 39 17.12 -3.38 22.28
N GLN A 40 16.53 -4.57 22.35
CA GLN A 40 17.28 -5.76 22.74
C GLN A 40 18.17 -6.24 21.58
N GLN A 41 19.11 -7.14 21.90
CA GLN A 41 19.91 -7.83 20.92
C GLN A 41 19.77 -9.35 21.10
N ALA A 42 19.58 -10.06 19.99
CA ALA A 42 19.42 -11.51 19.95
C ALA A 42 20.31 -12.12 18.86
N ASP A 43 21.47 -12.64 19.26
CA ASP A 43 22.43 -13.26 18.34
C ASP A 43 22.22 -14.77 18.25
N TYR A 44 22.42 -15.34 17.06
CA TYR A 44 22.10 -16.73 16.73
C TYR A 44 23.28 -17.47 16.10
N ASN A 45 23.58 -18.65 16.63
CA ASN A 45 24.40 -19.65 15.93
C ASN A 45 23.53 -20.88 15.67
N ILE A 46 23.17 -21.12 14.41
CA ILE A 46 22.21 -22.16 14.01
C ILE A 46 22.89 -23.19 13.13
N LYS A 47 22.66 -24.47 13.44
CA LYS A 47 22.99 -25.59 12.55
C LYS A 47 21.72 -26.35 12.24
N VAL A 48 21.41 -26.48 10.96
CA VAL A 48 20.21 -27.18 10.48
C VAL A 48 20.57 -28.20 9.41
N SER A 49 19.85 -29.31 9.40
CA SER A 49 19.95 -30.33 8.36
C SER A 49 18.57 -30.59 7.73
N LEU A 50 18.53 -30.60 6.40
CA LEU A 50 17.37 -31.02 5.61
C LEU A 50 17.50 -32.49 5.21
N ASP A 51 16.49 -33.28 5.55
CA ASP A 51 16.24 -34.59 4.95
C ASP A 51 15.23 -34.43 3.81
N ASP A 52 15.71 -34.48 2.56
CA ASP A 52 14.88 -34.37 1.35
C ASP A 52 13.96 -35.58 1.14
N ALA A 53 14.27 -36.75 1.71
CA ALA A 53 13.41 -37.93 1.57
C ALA A 53 12.14 -37.80 2.41
N THR A 54 12.26 -37.25 3.62
CA THR A 54 11.15 -37.09 4.57
C THR A 54 10.65 -35.65 4.70
N GLN A 55 11.31 -34.68 4.07
CA GLN A 55 11.05 -33.23 4.19
C GLN A 55 11.15 -32.72 5.65
N ARG A 56 12.00 -33.35 6.46
CA ARG A 56 12.22 -33.00 7.87
C ARG A 56 13.44 -32.09 8.02
N LEU A 57 13.28 -31.04 8.83
CA LEU A 57 14.38 -30.24 9.36
C LEU A 57 14.71 -30.69 10.78
N SER A 58 16.01 -30.83 11.04
CA SER A 58 16.55 -31.03 12.39
C SER A 58 17.50 -29.89 12.69
N GLY A 59 17.21 -29.11 13.73
CA GLY A 59 17.91 -27.88 14.07
C GLY A 59 18.45 -27.87 15.49
N GLN A 60 19.57 -27.19 15.64
CA GLN A 60 20.15 -26.83 16.93
C GLN A 60 20.62 -25.39 16.83
N GLU A 61 20.21 -24.57 17.78
CA GLU A 61 20.57 -23.17 17.86
C GLU A 61 21.10 -22.82 19.24
N ARG A 62 22.08 -21.92 19.25
CA ARG A 62 22.49 -21.17 20.44
C ARG A 62 22.06 -19.74 20.27
N ILE A 63 21.37 -19.22 21.28
CA ILE A 63 20.89 -17.84 21.32
C ILE A 63 21.64 -17.12 22.43
N ARG A 64 22.26 -15.99 22.10
CA ARG A 64 22.75 -15.01 23.08
C ARG A 64 21.77 -13.85 23.11
N TYR A 65 21.10 -13.65 24.24
CA TYR A 65 20.16 -12.56 24.44
C TYR A 65 20.74 -11.53 25.40
N GLN A 66 20.84 -10.28 24.95
CA GLN A 66 21.34 -9.17 25.76
C GLN A 66 20.19 -8.24 26.15
N ASN A 67 20.07 -7.97 27.45
CA ASN A 67 19.04 -7.09 28.00
C ASN A 67 19.54 -5.64 28.06
N ASN A 68 19.18 -4.84 27.06
CA ASN A 68 19.42 -3.41 26.98
C ASN A 68 18.29 -2.56 27.60
N SER A 69 17.21 -3.19 28.07
CA SER A 69 16.13 -2.48 28.77
C SER A 69 16.57 -2.04 30.17
N PRO A 70 15.92 -1.02 30.78
CA PRO A 70 16.14 -0.67 32.18
C PRO A 70 15.57 -1.71 33.16
N ASP A 71 14.78 -2.67 32.66
CA ASP A 71 14.05 -3.63 33.47
C ASP A 71 14.89 -4.87 33.80
N THR A 72 14.56 -5.53 34.91
CA THR A 72 15.08 -6.86 35.23
C THR A 72 14.13 -7.93 34.73
N LEU A 73 14.57 -8.75 33.79
CA LEU A 73 13.75 -9.79 33.15
C LEU A 73 13.87 -11.12 33.90
N ARG A 74 12.73 -11.72 34.24
CA ARG A 74 12.68 -13.04 34.92
C ARG A 74 12.39 -14.20 33.97
N TYR A 75 11.96 -13.89 32.76
CA TYR A 75 11.61 -14.85 31.72
C TYR A 75 11.85 -14.22 30.37
N LEU A 76 12.00 -15.07 29.36
CA LEU A 76 12.14 -14.69 27.95
C LEU A 76 11.02 -15.32 27.14
N TRP A 77 10.54 -14.62 26.11
CA TRP A 77 9.55 -15.17 25.17
C TRP A 77 10.20 -15.45 23.81
N LEU A 78 9.80 -16.56 23.22
CA LEU A 78 10.13 -16.95 21.86
C LEU A 78 8.85 -17.21 21.06
N LEU A 79 8.90 -16.95 19.77
CA LEU A 79 7.89 -17.28 18.78
C LEU A 79 8.18 -18.67 18.19
N LEU A 80 7.14 -19.50 18.10
CA LEU A 80 7.13 -20.82 17.50
C LEU A 80 6.10 -20.85 16.36
N ASP A 81 6.26 -20.01 15.34
CA ASP A 81 5.21 -19.72 14.35
C ASP A 81 4.72 -20.95 13.57
N ALA A 82 5.61 -21.91 13.31
CA ALA A 82 5.22 -23.18 12.70
C ALA A 82 4.19 -23.98 13.54
N ASN A 83 4.05 -23.68 14.83
CA ASN A 83 3.00 -24.25 15.68
C ASN A 83 1.59 -23.90 15.21
N LYS A 84 1.41 -22.87 14.36
CA LYS A 84 0.09 -22.58 13.77
C LYS A 84 -0.47 -23.76 12.98
N PHE A 85 0.40 -24.62 12.46
CA PHE A 85 0.02 -25.82 11.71
C PHE A 85 -0.35 -27.01 12.60
N ARG A 86 -0.10 -26.97 13.91
CA ARG A 86 -0.55 -28.03 14.83
C ARG A 86 -2.07 -28.11 14.83
N GLN A 87 -2.63 -29.32 14.89
CA GLN A 87 -4.09 -29.50 14.90
C GLN A 87 -4.79 -28.78 16.06
N ASP A 88 -4.11 -28.67 17.20
CA ASP A 88 -4.63 -28.06 18.41
C ASP A 88 -4.36 -26.55 18.52
N SER A 89 -3.76 -25.92 17.51
CA SER A 89 -3.46 -24.49 17.52
C SER A 89 -4.72 -23.62 17.53
N MET A 90 -4.62 -22.43 18.11
CA MET A 90 -5.68 -21.42 18.05
C MET A 90 -6.04 -21.08 16.59
N ALA A 91 -5.02 -20.92 15.74
CA ALA A 91 -5.16 -20.66 14.31
C ALA A 91 -6.03 -21.71 13.60
N ASN A 92 -5.87 -22.98 13.92
CA ASN A 92 -6.70 -24.05 13.35
C ASN A 92 -8.09 -24.10 13.99
N ARG A 93 -8.21 -23.90 15.32
CA ARG A 93 -9.49 -23.92 16.04
C ARG A 93 -10.44 -22.78 15.66
N MET A 94 -9.90 -21.65 15.20
CA MET A 94 -10.71 -20.50 14.76
C MET A 94 -11.15 -20.56 13.29
N LYS A 95 -10.70 -21.56 12.51
CA LYS A 95 -11.06 -21.67 11.09
C LYS A 95 -12.56 -21.89 10.94
N THR A 96 -13.21 -21.03 10.16
CA THR A 96 -14.62 -21.17 9.79
C THR A 96 -14.74 -21.63 8.34
N THR A 97 -15.63 -22.58 8.08
CA THR A 97 -15.96 -23.03 6.72
C THR A 97 -17.36 -22.54 6.34
N SER A 98 -17.47 -21.76 5.27
CA SER A 98 -18.76 -21.36 4.72
C SER A 98 -19.08 -22.22 3.49
N VAL A 99 -20.10 -23.07 3.60
CA VAL A 99 -20.68 -23.79 2.46
C VAL A 99 -22.02 -23.13 2.16
N PRO A 100 -22.27 -22.67 0.92
CA PRO A 100 -23.57 -22.13 0.54
C PRO A 100 -24.67 -23.13 0.90
N ARG A 101 -25.72 -22.65 1.59
CA ARG A 101 -26.84 -23.49 2.05
C ARG A 101 -28.04 -23.48 1.09
N GLU A 102 -28.09 -22.51 0.18
CA GLU A 102 -29.17 -22.33 -0.79
C GLU A 102 -28.63 -21.92 -2.18
N GLY A 103 -29.42 -22.15 -3.23
CA GLY A 103 -29.09 -21.85 -4.64
C GLY A 103 -28.26 -22.93 -5.35
N ASP A 104 -27.89 -22.67 -6.60
CA ASP A 104 -27.18 -23.62 -7.51
C ASP A 104 -25.79 -24.07 -7.03
N LYS A 105 -25.28 -23.43 -5.98
CA LYS A 105 -24.00 -23.76 -5.33
C LYS A 105 -24.17 -24.43 -3.96
N ALA A 106 -25.40 -24.77 -3.57
CA ALA A 106 -25.67 -25.46 -2.31
C ALA A 106 -24.91 -26.79 -2.22
N ASN A 107 -24.43 -27.13 -1.02
CA ASN A 107 -23.74 -28.41 -0.73
C ASN A 107 -22.48 -28.69 -1.59
N ARG A 108 -21.80 -27.65 -2.09
CA ARG A 108 -20.57 -27.79 -2.89
C ARG A 108 -19.39 -27.18 -2.15
N ILE A 109 -18.29 -27.91 -2.12
CA ILE A 109 -16.98 -27.43 -1.66
C ILE A 109 -15.97 -27.53 -2.80
N ASP A 110 -15.04 -26.60 -2.85
CA ASP A 110 -13.94 -26.63 -3.80
C ASP A 110 -12.95 -27.77 -3.48
N MET A 111 -12.49 -28.48 -4.52
CA MET A 111 -11.60 -29.65 -4.36
C MET A 111 -10.27 -29.29 -3.70
N ARG A 112 -9.70 -28.09 -3.95
CA ARG A 112 -8.45 -27.67 -3.31
C ARG A 112 -8.67 -27.39 -1.83
N SER A 113 -9.78 -26.77 -1.48
CA SER A 113 -10.18 -26.51 -0.08
C SER A 113 -10.36 -27.82 0.71
N PHE A 114 -10.99 -28.83 0.08
CA PHE A 114 -11.12 -30.15 0.69
C PHE A 114 -9.76 -30.87 0.82
N ARG A 115 -8.91 -30.87 -0.23
CA ARG A 115 -7.54 -31.43 -0.17
C ARG A 115 -6.73 -30.79 0.96
N SER A 116 -6.74 -29.46 1.08
CA SER A 116 -6.04 -28.73 2.14
C SER A 116 -6.50 -29.17 3.54
N SER A 117 -7.80 -29.40 3.71
CA SER A 117 -8.37 -29.88 4.99
C SER A 117 -7.91 -31.30 5.33
N VAL A 118 -7.91 -32.21 4.35
CA VAL A 118 -7.46 -33.60 4.54
C VAL A 118 -5.96 -33.66 4.82
N GLU A 119 -5.14 -32.98 4.03
CA GLU A 119 -3.69 -32.97 4.22
C GLU A 119 -3.29 -32.24 5.50
N GLY A 120 -4.02 -31.20 5.91
CA GLY A 120 -3.81 -30.52 7.19
C GLY A 120 -4.08 -31.43 8.41
N GLN A 121 -4.98 -32.41 8.28
CA GLN A 121 -5.17 -33.43 9.32
C GLN A 121 -4.07 -34.49 9.34
N ARG A 122 -3.36 -34.70 8.23
CA ARG A 122 -2.26 -35.68 8.15
C ARG A 122 -0.92 -35.08 8.54
N HIS A 123 -0.75 -33.80 8.31
CA HIS A 123 0.48 -33.09 8.62
C HIS A 123 0.64 -32.92 10.15
N PRO A 124 1.78 -33.33 10.74
CA PRO A 124 1.97 -33.24 12.19
C PRO A 124 2.00 -31.79 12.69
N GLY A 125 2.61 -30.88 11.92
CA GLY A 125 2.71 -29.46 12.21
C GLY A 125 3.53 -29.12 13.46
N GLY A 126 3.97 -27.86 13.55
CA GLY A 126 4.68 -27.36 14.72
C GLY A 126 6.14 -27.76 14.89
N ILE A 127 6.77 -27.08 15.84
CA ILE A 127 8.15 -27.29 16.26
C ILE A 127 8.14 -28.31 17.40
N GLU A 128 8.84 -29.42 17.21
CA GLU A 128 9.08 -30.43 18.23
C GLU A 128 10.38 -30.08 18.98
N LEU A 129 10.25 -29.55 20.20
CA LEU A 129 11.39 -29.22 21.06
C LEU A 129 12.00 -30.50 21.65
N THR A 130 13.30 -30.71 21.47
CA THR A 130 14.04 -31.88 21.99
C THR A 130 15.03 -31.52 23.09
N LYS A 131 15.46 -30.25 23.17
CA LYS A 131 16.32 -29.74 24.26
C LYS A 131 16.09 -28.24 24.44
N VAL A 132 16.07 -27.80 25.70
CA VAL A 132 16.11 -26.38 26.09
C VAL A 132 16.98 -26.28 27.34
N ALA A 133 18.16 -25.68 27.22
CA ALA A 133 19.14 -25.66 28.31
C ALA A 133 20.03 -24.42 28.24
N LEU A 134 20.58 -23.98 29.38
CA LEU A 134 21.66 -22.99 29.41
C LEU A 134 22.90 -23.52 28.66
N ALA A 135 23.78 -22.61 28.23
CA ALA A 135 25.03 -22.96 27.55
C ALA A 135 25.94 -23.92 28.36
N ASN A 136 25.81 -23.96 29.68
CA ASN A 136 26.51 -24.90 30.57
C ASN A 136 25.86 -26.31 30.65
N GLY A 137 24.78 -26.55 29.90
CA GLY A 137 24.06 -27.82 29.83
C GLY A 137 22.93 -28.00 30.84
N LYS A 138 22.72 -27.06 31.78
CA LYS A 138 21.61 -27.15 32.74
C LYS A 138 20.27 -26.92 32.05
N ALA A 139 19.34 -27.86 32.19
CA ALA A 139 17.99 -27.75 31.63
C ALA A 139 17.26 -26.49 32.14
N LEU A 140 16.55 -25.83 31.23
CA LEU A 140 15.72 -24.66 31.52
C LEU A 140 14.25 -25.07 31.60
N ASN A 141 13.53 -24.50 32.56
CA ASN A 141 12.08 -24.64 32.62
C ASN A 141 11.46 -23.77 31.52
N TYR A 142 10.49 -24.32 30.80
CA TYR A 142 9.77 -23.58 29.78
C TYR A 142 8.30 -24.00 29.72
N THR A 143 7.48 -23.13 29.15
CA THR A 143 6.05 -23.38 28.89
C THR A 143 5.73 -22.98 27.46
N VAL A 144 5.15 -23.88 26.68
CA VAL A 144 4.62 -23.57 25.35
C VAL A 144 3.19 -23.06 25.50
N VAL A 145 2.90 -21.91 24.91
CA VAL A 145 1.59 -21.27 24.89
C VAL A 145 1.22 -21.04 23.42
N ASP A 146 0.50 -22.00 22.84
CA ASP A 146 0.13 -22.00 21.41
C ASP A 146 1.36 -21.85 20.48
N THR A 147 1.50 -20.69 19.83
CA THR A 147 2.60 -20.31 18.93
C THR A 147 3.74 -19.57 19.62
N LEU A 148 3.80 -19.65 20.95
CA LEU A 148 4.79 -18.97 21.78
C LEU A 148 5.43 -19.95 22.77
N MET A 149 6.61 -19.57 23.26
CA MET A 149 7.33 -20.30 24.30
C MET A 149 7.89 -19.32 25.32
N ARG A 150 7.60 -19.54 26.61
CA ARG A 150 8.23 -18.81 27.71
C ARG A 150 9.33 -19.65 28.31
N ILE A 151 10.54 -19.09 28.43
CA ILE A 151 11.65 -19.66 29.19
C ILE A 151 11.71 -18.95 30.54
N ASP A 152 11.66 -19.71 31.63
CA ASP A 152 11.80 -19.18 32.99
C ASP A 152 13.29 -19.16 33.38
N LEU A 153 13.83 -17.96 33.63
CA LEU A 153 15.24 -17.80 33.94
C LEU A 153 15.53 -18.19 35.41
N PRO A 154 16.53 -19.05 35.68
CA PRO A 154 16.88 -19.43 37.05
C PRO A 154 17.46 -18.26 37.84
N THR A 155 18.11 -17.31 37.15
CA THR A 155 18.61 -16.05 37.69
C THR A 155 17.99 -14.91 36.88
N PRO A 156 17.35 -13.91 37.50
CA PRO A 156 16.84 -12.75 36.78
C PRO A 156 17.96 -12.02 36.02
N LEU A 157 17.69 -11.67 34.77
CA LEU A 157 18.59 -10.97 33.86
C LEU A 157 18.47 -9.46 34.09
N LYS A 158 19.52 -8.83 34.62
CA LYS A 158 19.50 -7.38 34.90
C LYS A 158 19.73 -6.57 33.63
N SER A 159 19.54 -5.27 33.71
CA SER A 159 19.92 -4.33 32.65
C SER A 159 21.43 -4.42 32.39
N GLY A 160 21.81 -4.55 31.12
CA GLY A 160 23.18 -4.72 30.64
C GLY A 160 23.72 -6.15 30.66
N ASP A 161 23.06 -7.09 31.36
CA ASP A 161 23.48 -8.50 31.41
C ASP A 161 23.03 -9.25 30.13
N ASP A 162 23.72 -10.35 29.83
CA ASP A 162 23.33 -11.32 28.79
C ASP A 162 23.15 -12.74 29.32
N VAL A 163 22.44 -13.56 28.54
CA VAL A 163 22.26 -14.99 28.80
C VAL A 163 22.40 -15.79 27.50
N GLU A 164 23.08 -16.93 27.59
CA GLU A 164 23.18 -17.90 26.50
C GLU A 164 22.47 -19.20 26.82
N PHE A 165 21.70 -19.69 25.85
CA PHE A 165 20.99 -20.96 25.94
C PHE A 165 20.91 -21.66 24.58
N ASP A 166 20.81 -22.98 24.62
CA ASP A 166 20.68 -23.86 23.47
C ASP A 166 19.24 -24.37 23.36
N ILE A 167 18.69 -24.35 22.13
CA ILE A 167 17.43 -25.01 21.78
C ILE A 167 17.68 -26.00 20.65
N HIS A 168 17.23 -27.24 20.83
CA HIS A 168 17.24 -28.24 19.76
C HIS A 168 15.80 -28.58 19.40
N TRP A 169 15.53 -28.70 18.10
CA TRP A 169 14.17 -28.87 17.62
C TRP A 169 14.12 -29.65 16.31
N ASN A 170 12.94 -30.16 16.00
CA ASN A 170 12.61 -30.72 14.69
C ASN A 170 11.35 -30.08 14.12
N TYR A 171 11.28 -29.99 12.79
CA TYR A 171 10.16 -29.41 12.07
C TYR A 171 9.88 -30.20 10.79
N GLN A 172 8.62 -30.46 10.50
CA GLN A 172 8.19 -31.09 9.25
C GLN A 172 7.77 -30.02 8.26
N ILE A 173 8.47 -29.88 7.13
CA ILE A 173 8.10 -28.92 6.09
C ILE A 173 6.84 -29.43 5.38
N HIS A 174 5.89 -28.54 5.08
CA HIS A 174 4.67 -28.86 4.34
C HIS A 174 4.74 -28.46 2.87
N GLU A 175 3.88 -29.09 2.04
CA GLU A 175 3.67 -28.66 0.66
C GLU A 175 2.90 -27.33 0.64
N GLN A 176 3.57 -26.26 0.21
CA GLN A 176 3.06 -24.90 0.32
C GLN A 176 1.79 -24.71 -0.53
N LYS A 177 1.75 -25.29 -1.75
CA LYS A 177 0.58 -25.20 -2.64
C LYS A 177 -0.67 -25.91 -2.10
N VAL A 178 -0.54 -26.71 -1.04
CA VAL A 178 -1.64 -27.45 -0.42
C VAL A 178 -2.05 -26.83 0.92
N LEU A 179 -1.11 -26.62 1.85
CA LEU A 179 -1.43 -26.08 3.18
C LEU A 179 -1.28 -24.55 3.27
N GLY A 180 -0.77 -23.91 2.22
CA GLY A 180 -0.53 -22.47 2.18
C GLY A 180 0.60 -22.04 3.11
N GLY A 181 0.54 -20.79 3.56
CA GLY A 181 1.54 -20.21 4.45
C GLY A 181 2.74 -19.60 3.71
N ARG A 182 3.68 -19.13 4.54
CA ARG A 182 4.82 -18.26 4.17
C ARG A 182 6.15 -19.01 4.03
N SER A 183 6.06 -20.34 3.98
CA SER A 183 7.17 -21.29 4.01
C SER A 183 6.63 -22.62 3.48
N GLY A 184 7.49 -23.48 2.95
CA GLY A 184 7.13 -24.83 2.53
C GLY A 184 7.92 -25.29 1.31
N TYR A 185 7.49 -26.38 0.69
CA TYR A 185 8.06 -26.87 -0.55
C TYR A 185 7.05 -26.93 -1.69
N GLU A 186 7.57 -26.87 -2.92
CA GLU A 186 6.91 -27.26 -4.15
C GLU A 186 7.43 -28.62 -4.59
N TYR A 187 6.55 -29.51 -5.05
CA TYR A 187 6.91 -30.78 -5.66
C TYR A 187 6.72 -30.72 -7.17
N PHE A 188 7.76 -31.12 -7.93
CA PHE A 188 7.75 -31.16 -9.38
C PHE A 188 7.54 -32.60 -9.83
N GLU A 189 6.29 -32.96 -10.17
CA GLU A 189 5.92 -34.33 -10.55
C GLU A 189 6.72 -34.87 -11.74
N ARG A 190 7.06 -33.99 -12.70
CA ARG A 190 7.77 -34.35 -13.93
C ARG A 190 9.12 -35.01 -13.70
N ASP A 191 9.87 -34.52 -12.71
CA ASP A 191 11.27 -34.90 -12.49
C ASP A 191 11.55 -35.27 -11.03
N GLU A 192 10.50 -35.43 -10.21
CA GLU A 192 10.55 -35.83 -8.80
C GLU A 192 11.45 -34.95 -7.92
N ASN A 193 11.64 -33.68 -8.29
CA ASN A 193 12.39 -32.72 -7.48
C ASN A 193 11.49 -31.92 -6.55
N ARG A 194 12.13 -31.27 -5.57
CA ARG A 194 11.51 -30.30 -4.67
C ARG A 194 12.26 -28.99 -4.69
N LEU A 195 11.52 -27.91 -4.49
CA LEU A 195 12.07 -26.58 -4.22
C LEU A 195 11.53 -26.13 -2.88
N TYR A 196 12.44 -25.82 -1.96
CA TYR A 196 12.13 -25.42 -0.60
C TYR A 196 12.30 -23.91 -0.46
N GLU A 197 11.32 -23.27 0.14
CA GLU A 197 11.37 -21.89 0.64
C GLU A 197 11.08 -21.96 2.14
N VAL A 198 12.14 -21.87 2.93
CA VAL A 198 12.13 -22.18 4.36
C VAL A 198 12.27 -20.90 5.16
N ALA A 199 11.17 -20.53 5.79
CA ALA A 199 11.08 -19.41 6.71
C ALA A 199 10.28 -19.77 7.96
N GLN A 200 10.40 -18.95 9.02
CA GLN A 200 9.66 -19.14 10.28
C GLN A 200 9.85 -20.55 10.88
N TRP A 201 11.07 -21.09 10.71
CA TRP A 201 11.39 -22.51 10.82
C TRP A 201 12.11 -22.89 12.11
N PHE A 202 12.47 -21.90 12.93
CA PHE A 202 13.20 -22.03 14.18
C PHE A 202 12.54 -21.18 15.28
N PRO A 203 12.78 -21.46 16.57
CA PRO A 203 12.36 -20.59 17.66
C PRO A 203 13.03 -19.20 17.59
N ARG A 204 12.23 -18.14 17.51
CA ARG A 204 12.71 -16.75 17.33
C ARG A 204 12.46 -15.93 18.59
N MET A 205 13.39 -15.07 19.01
CA MET A 205 13.22 -14.24 20.20
C MET A 205 12.10 -13.24 19.95
N ALA A 206 11.09 -13.23 20.82
CA ALA A 206 10.05 -12.21 20.75
C ALA A 206 10.64 -10.84 21.09
N ALA A 207 10.14 -9.78 20.46
CA ALA A 207 10.56 -8.43 20.79
C ALA A 207 10.14 -8.04 22.23
N TYR A 208 11.00 -7.28 22.91
CA TYR A 208 10.69 -6.57 24.15
C TYR A 208 10.96 -5.09 23.92
N SER A 209 9.92 -4.24 23.99
CA SER A 209 10.04 -2.83 23.65
C SER A 209 9.62 -1.88 24.77
N ASP A 210 10.15 -0.67 24.70
CA ASP A 210 9.81 0.49 25.54
C ASP A 210 8.32 0.87 25.47
N ALA A 211 7.66 0.60 24.35
CA ALA A 211 6.26 0.96 24.12
C ALA A 211 5.26 -0.12 24.60
N ASN A 212 5.56 -1.41 24.42
CA ASN A 212 4.58 -2.49 24.59
C ASN A 212 5.04 -3.63 25.51
N GLY A 213 6.28 -3.58 26.04
CA GLY A 213 6.87 -4.72 26.73
C GLY A 213 7.04 -5.90 25.77
N TRP A 214 6.62 -7.11 26.18
CA TRP A 214 6.76 -8.31 25.34
C TRP A 214 5.73 -8.35 24.20
N HIS A 215 6.23 -8.59 22.98
CA HIS A 215 5.42 -8.80 21.78
C HIS A 215 5.05 -10.28 21.65
N ASN A 216 4.15 -10.75 22.52
CA ASN A 216 3.82 -12.16 22.69
C ASN A 216 2.35 -12.48 22.36
N LYS A 217 1.86 -11.94 21.24
CA LYS A 217 0.54 -12.32 20.69
C LYS A 217 0.68 -13.60 19.86
N PRO A 218 -0.25 -14.57 19.99
CA PRO A 218 -0.19 -15.79 19.18
C PRO A 218 -0.34 -15.47 17.69
N PHE A 219 0.30 -16.27 16.84
CA PHE A 219 0.17 -16.18 15.40
C PHE A 219 -1.05 -16.93 14.90
N LEU A 220 -2.04 -16.15 14.46
CA LEU A 220 -3.35 -16.65 14.08
C LEU A 220 -3.51 -16.73 12.57
N ARG A 221 -3.40 -15.59 11.86
CA ARG A 221 -3.67 -15.54 10.42
C ARG A 221 -2.69 -14.64 9.67
N HIS A 222 -2.88 -13.32 9.76
CA HIS A 222 -2.31 -12.37 8.78
C HIS A 222 -1.23 -11.47 9.36
N GLY A 223 -1.30 -11.04 10.63
CA GLY A 223 -0.29 -10.11 11.15
C GLY A 223 1.09 -10.74 11.10
N GLU A 224 2.05 -10.13 10.39
CA GLU A 224 3.46 -10.56 10.43
C GLU A 224 4.06 -10.33 11.82
N PHE A 225 5.35 -10.64 11.95
CA PHE A 225 6.08 -10.64 13.21
C PHE A 225 6.84 -9.31 13.39
N THR A 226 7.32 -9.07 14.59
CA THR A 226 8.35 -8.06 14.89
C THR A 226 9.36 -8.72 15.83
N LEU A 227 10.63 -8.62 15.47
CA LEU A 227 11.71 -9.39 16.10
C LEU A 227 12.85 -8.45 16.48
N GLU A 228 13.74 -8.91 17.35
CA GLU A 228 14.94 -8.15 17.70
C GLU A 228 16.03 -8.29 16.64
N PHE A 229 16.86 -7.27 16.51
CA PHE A 229 18.04 -7.34 15.67
C PHE A 229 19.14 -8.17 16.34
N GLY A 230 19.91 -8.88 15.54
CA GLY A 230 21.16 -9.49 15.97
C GLY A 230 21.94 -10.09 14.82
N ASP A 231 23.05 -10.74 15.19
CA ASP A 231 23.95 -11.36 14.24
C ASP A 231 23.65 -12.87 14.13
N TYR A 232 23.70 -13.39 12.91
CA TYR A 232 23.37 -14.77 12.58
C TYR A 232 24.56 -15.47 11.92
N GLU A 233 24.96 -16.59 12.48
CA GLU A 233 25.84 -17.58 11.85
C GLU A 233 25.05 -18.87 11.61
N VAL A 234 24.79 -19.20 10.35
CA VAL A 234 23.92 -20.34 10.00
C VAL A 234 24.63 -21.34 9.12
N ALA A 235 24.66 -22.60 9.55
CA ALA A 235 25.16 -23.73 8.79
C ALA A 235 24.01 -24.64 8.33
N ILE A 236 23.75 -24.68 7.03
CA ILE A 236 22.65 -25.42 6.41
C ILE A 236 23.22 -26.65 5.70
N THR A 237 22.91 -27.83 6.22
CA THR A 237 23.30 -29.11 5.63
C THR A 237 22.16 -29.64 4.77
N VAL A 238 22.45 -29.86 3.49
CA VAL A 238 21.50 -30.29 2.45
C VAL A 238 22.11 -31.44 1.65
N PRO A 239 21.33 -32.16 0.82
CA PRO A 239 21.89 -33.08 -0.17
C PRO A 239 22.97 -32.41 -1.03
N GLU A 240 24.01 -33.15 -1.41
CA GLU A 240 25.21 -32.59 -2.04
C GLU A 240 24.99 -31.91 -3.40
N ASP A 241 23.84 -32.16 -4.02
CA ASP A 241 23.39 -31.62 -5.30
C ASP A 241 22.43 -30.42 -5.13
N PHE A 242 22.19 -29.94 -3.91
CA PHE A 242 21.42 -28.72 -3.70
C PHE A 242 22.27 -27.47 -3.86
N VAL A 243 21.64 -26.46 -4.47
CA VAL A 243 22.07 -25.06 -4.40
C VAL A 243 21.23 -24.37 -3.33
N VAL A 244 21.86 -23.53 -2.50
CA VAL A 244 21.20 -22.85 -1.38
C VAL A 244 21.35 -21.34 -1.52
N ALA A 245 20.23 -20.63 -1.41
CA ALA A 245 20.16 -19.19 -1.23
C ALA A 245 19.71 -18.89 0.20
N ALA A 246 20.28 -17.90 0.88
CA ALA A 246 19.89 -17.57 2.24
C ALA A 246 20.14 -16.10 2.57
N THR A 247 19.47 -15.61 3.62
CA THR A 247 19.84 -14.38 4.31
C THR A 247 21.35 -14.38 4.61
N GLY A 248 22.04 -13.28 4.28
CA GLY A 248 23.46 -13.10 4.58
C GLY A 248 24.44 -13.49 3.47
N THR A 249 25.73 -13.36 3.76
CA THR A 249 26.84 -13.66 2.84
C THR A 249 27.25 -15.11 2.93
N LEU A 250 27.62 -15.71 1.78
CA LEU A 250 28.14 -17.07 1.72
C LEU A 250 29.61 -17.12 2.17
N GLU A 251 29.87 -17.82 3.26
CA GLU A 251 31.18 -17.84 3.92
C GLU A 251 32.12 -18.95 3.41
N ASN A 252 31.59 -20.01 2.80
CA ASN A 252 32.39 -21.16 2.34
C ASN A 252 32.26 -21.50 0.85
N PRO A 253 32.32 -20.52 -0.09
CA PRO A 253 32.10 -20.78 -1.52
C PRO A 253 33.09 -21.80 -2.11
N LYS A 254 34.31 -21.91 -1.58
CA LYS A 254 35.31 -22.90 -2.03
C LYS A 254 34.90 -24.35 -1.80
N GLN A 255 34.00 -24.61 -0.84
CA GLN A 255 33.54 -25.94 -0.46
C GLN A 255 32.26 -26.35 -1.21
N VAL A 256 31.42 -25.38 -1.57
CA VAL A 256 30.09 -25.63 -2.12
C VAL A 256 29.95 -25.30 -3.60
N LEU A 257 30.80 -24.41 -4.15
CA LEU A 257 30.77 -23.99 -5.56
C LEU A 257 31.95 -24.54 -6.36
N THR A 258 31.70 -24.84 -7.63
CA THR A 258 32.76 -25.21 -8.58
C THR A 258 33.71 -24.03 -8.87
N LYS A 259 34.89 -24.32 -9.42
CA LYS A 259 35.84 -23.25 -9.80
C LYS A 259 35.25 -22.28 -10.84
N ALA A 260 34.42 -22.78 -11.77
CA ALA A 260 33.78 -21.96 -12.79
C ALA A 260 32.68 -21.07 -12.21
N GLN A 261 31.86 -21.60 -11.30
CA GLN A 261 30.83 -20.84 -10.58
C GLN A 261 31.47 -19.73 -9.73
N ARG A 262 32.54 -20.02 -8.99
CA ARG A 262 33.28 -19.01 -8.20
C ARG A 262 33.88 -17.89 -9.05
N LYS A 263 34.40 -18.21 -10.24
CA LYS A 263 34.92 -17.20 -11.16
C LYS A 263 33.80 -16.26 -11.63
N ARG A 264 32.64 -16.81 -11.98
CA ARG A 264 31.46 -16.03 -12.40
C ARG A 264 30.90 -15.19 -11.26
N LEU A 265 30.94 -15.70 -10.02
CA LEU A 265 30.50 -14.96 -8.84
C LEU A 265 31.37 -13.74 -8.58
N GLU A 266 32.69 -13.87 -8.74
CA GLU A 266 33.60 -12.72 -8.63
C GLU A 266 33.36 -11.72 -9.76
N GLN A 267 33.13 -12.20 -10.99
CA GLN A 267 32.84 -11.34 -12.14
C GLN A 267 31.52 -10.56 -11.99
N ALA A 268 30.52 -11.14 -11.33
CA ALA A 268 29.21 -10.52 -11.15
C ALA A 268 29.26 -9.22 -10.33
N LYS A 269 30.22 -9.09 -9.40
CA LYS A 269 30.36 -7.93 -8.50
C LYS A 269 30.57 -6.61 -9.24
N ASP A 270 31.26 -6.65 -10.37
CA ASP A 270 31.60 -5.47 -11.17
C ASP A 270 30.86 -5.48 -12.52
N ALA A 271 29.81 -6.30 -12.68
CA ALA A 271 29.14 -6.48 -13.95
C ALA A 271 28.01 -5.46 -14.19
N ASP A 272 27.94 -4.92 -15.41
CA ASP A 272 26.85 -4.03 -15.84
C ASP A 272 25.55 -4.77 -16.20
N LYS A 273 25.58 -6.11 -16.22
CA LYS A 273 24.46 -6.99 -16.57
C LYS A 273 24.50 -8.26 -15.73
N PRO A 274 23.37 -8.96 -15.54
CA PRO A 274 23.34 -10.21 -14.80
C PRO A 274 24.30 -11.26 -15.39
N VAL A 275 25.10 -11.88 -14.53
CA VAL A 275 26.01 -12.97 -14.84
C VAL A 275 25.43 -14.26 -14.25
N TYR A 276 25.21 -15.28 -15.09
CA TYR A 276 24.77 -16.59 -14.62
C TYR A 276 25.88 -17.30 -13.85
N ILE A 277 25.74 -17.38 -12.54
CA ILE A 277 26.62 -18.17 -11.68
C ILE A 277 26.40 -19.66 -11.90
N ILE A 278 25.14 -20.06 -12.07
CA ILE A 278 24.74 -21.40 -12.51
C ILE A 278 23.89 -21.23 -13.77
N THR A 279 24.34 -21.79 -14.90
CA THR A 279 23.60 -21.67 -16.17
C THR A 279 22.39 -22.60 -16.21
N LEU A 280 21.49 -22.37 -17.17
CA LEU A 280 20.34 -23.25 -17.41
C LEU A 280 20.79 -24.69 -17.69
N GLU A 281 21.84 -24.88 -18.50
CA GLU A 281 22.37 -26.22 -18.80
C GLU A 281 22.93 -26.91 -17.55
N GLU A 282 23.64 -26.16 -16.69
CA GLU A 282 24.15 -26.69 -15.41
C GLU A 282 23.00 -27.08 -14.47
N ALA A 283 21.94 -26.27 -14.38
CA ALA A 283 20.76 -26.54 -13.56
C ALA A 283 19.98 -27.78 -14.06
N LEU A 284 19.76 -27.89 -15.38
CA LEU A 284 19.10 -29.03 -16.01
C LEU A 284 19.89 -30.33 -15.86
N GLU A 285 21.21 -30.25 -15.82
CA GLU A 285 22.05 -31.42 -15.54
C GLU A 285 22.03 -31.77 -14.05
N ASN A 286 21.98 -30.78 -13.16
CA ASN A 286 21.96 -30.98 -11.72
C ASN A 286 20.63 -31.56 -11.22
N GLU A 287 19.48 -31.16 -11.80
CA GLU A 287 18.17 -31.69 -11.41
C GLU A 287 17.97 -33.18 -11.71
N LYS A 288 18.82 -33.77 -12.56
CA LYS A 288 18.87 -35.22 -12.84
C LYS A 288 19.68 -36.00 -11.80
N ARG A 289 20.53 -35.32 -11.04
CA ARG A 289 21.39 -35.95 -10.04
C ARG A 289 20.58 -36.32 -8.81
N ARG A 290 20.98 -37.42 -8.16
CA ARG A 290 20.45 -37.91 -6.88
C ARG A 290 21.62 -38.34 -6.02
N GLY A 291 22.41 -37.36 -5.61
CA GLY A 291 23.56 -37.58 -4.74
C GLY A 291 23.14 -38.26 -3.44
N LYS A 292 24.01 -39.14 -2.91
CA LYS A 292 23.80 -39.78 -1.60
C LYS A 292 24.54 -39.05 -0.48
N GLY A 293 25.46 -38.14 -0.83
CA GLY A 293 26.18 -37.31 0.11
C GLY A 293 25.41 -36.06 0.52
N THR A 294 26.01 -35.31 1.45
CA THR A 294 25.52 -34.01 1.90
C THR A 294 26.60 -32.94 1.75
N LYS A 295 26.17 -31.68 1.70
CA LYS A 295 27.05 -30.50 1.75
C LYS A 295 26.50 -29.50 2.75
N THR A 296 27.39 -28.79 3.42
CA THR A 296 27.03 -27.73 4.37
C THR A 296 27.38 -26.36 3.80
N TRP A 297 26.38 -25.52 3.61
CA TRP A 297 26.50 -24.11 3.26
C TRP A 297 26.55 -23.27 4.53
N LYS A 298 27.45 -22.29 4.60
CA LYS A 298 27.62 -21.43 5.78
C LYS A 298 27.33 -19.99 5.40
N PHE A 299 26.44 -19.35 6.15
CA PHE A 299 26.04 -17.97 5.92
C PHE A 299 26.26 -17.13 7.17
N LYS A 300 26.57 -15.85 6.95
CA LYS A 300 26.67 -14.84 8.00
C LYS A 300 25.79 -13.63 7.67
N ALA A 301 25.00 -13.16 8.63
CA ALA A 301 24.22 -11.93 8.49
C ALA A 301 24.35 -11.08 9.75
N ASP A 302 24.72 -9.81 9.59
CA ASP A 302 24.90 -8.88 10.70
C ASP A 302 23.69 -7.92 10.79
N LYS A 303 23.22 -7.63 12.01
CA LYS A 303 22.09 -6.72 12.29
C LYS A 303 20.80 -7.01 11.51
N VAL A 304 20.41 -8.28 11.42
CA VAL A 304 19.13 -8.68 10.83
C VAL A 304 18.14 -9.12 11.90
N ARG A 305 16.85 -9.09 11.59
CA ARG A 305 15.78 -9.47 12.53
C ARG A 305 15.24 -10.89 12.33
N ASP A 306 15.63 -11.57 11.25
CA ASP A 306 15.19 -12.93 10.95
C ASP A 306 16.14 -13.60 9.93
N PHE A 307 15.96 -14.90 9.71
CA PHE A 307 16.75 -15.69 8.78
C PHE A 307 15.89 -16.65 7.96
N ALA A 308 15.92 -16.51 6.63
CA ALA A 308 15.26 -17.43 5.70
C ALA A 308 16.24 -18.01 4.69
N TRP A 309 15.89 -19.15 4.11
CA TRP A 309 16.68 -19.78 3.07
C TRP A 309 15.82 -20.57 2.09
N ALA A 310 16.36 -20.80 0.90
CA ALA A 310 15.76 -21.63 -0.12
C ALA A 310 16.77 -22.64 -0.64
N GLY A 311 16.29 -23.82 -1.06
CA GLY A 311 17.15 -24.90 -1.52
C GLY A 311 16.50 -25.75 -2.61
N SER A 312 17.23 -26.06 -3.67
CA SER A 312 16.79 -27.00 -4.70
C SER A 312 17.94 -27.48 -5.58
N ARG A 313 17.74 -28.61 -6.25
CA ARG A 313 18.57 -29.07 -7.37
C ARG A 313 18.30 -28.28 -8.66
N LYS A 314 17.11 -27.70 -8.79
CA LYS A 314 16.62 -27.05 -10.01
C LYS A 314 17.12 -25.62 -10.21
N PHE A 315 17.79 -25.03 -9.21
CA PHE A 315 18.17 -23.62 -9.30
C PHE A 315 19.22 -23.38 -10.36
N LEU A 316 18.86 -22.53 -11.32
CA LEU A 316 19.80 -21.60 -11.91
C LEU A 316 19.94 -20.36 -11.02
N TRP A 317 21.06 -19.67 -11.17
CA TRP A 317 21.45 -18.54 -10.32
C TRP A 317 22.13 -17.49 -11.18
N ASP A 318 21.59 -16.26 -11.21
CA ASP A 318 22.25 -15.09 -11.75
C ASP A 318 22.56 -14.05 -10.65
N ALA A 319 23.56 -13.20 -10.91
CA ALA A 319 23.95 -12.15 -10.00
C ALA A 319 24.47 -10.92 -10.74
N GLN A 320 24.29 -9.74 -10.15
CA GLN A 320 24.82 -8.47 -10.62
C GLN A 320 25.14 -7.55 -9.43
N GLY A 321 26.32 -6.95 -9.41
CA GLY A 321 26.71 -5.96 -8.42
C GLY A 321 26.05 -4.60 -8.67
N TYR A 322 25.79 -3.88 -7.60
CA TYR A 322 25.26 -2.53 -7.63
C TYR A 322 25.97 -1.66 -6.59
N GLN A 323 26.59 -0.58 -7.06
CA GLN A 323 27.36 0.36 -6.25
C GLN A 323 26.93 1.79 -6.54
N LYS A 324 26.37 2.48 -5.54
CA LYS A 324 25.97 3.90 -5.60
C LYS A 324 25.90 4.48 -4.19
N GLY A 325 26.52 5.63 -3.96
CA GLY A 325 26.59 6.23 -2.62
C GLY A 325 27.34 5.30 -1.66
N ALA A 326 26.74 5.02 -0.50
CA ALA A 326 27.23 4.04 0.47
C ALA A 326 26.72 2.61 0.23
N THR A 327 25.89 2.38 -0.80
CA THR A 327 25.44 1.03 -1.17
C THR A 327 26.52 0.30 -1.95
N ASP A 328 26.86 -0.90 -1.50
CA ASP A 328 27.67 -1.90 -2.19
C ASP A 328 27.01 -3.27 -1.95
N THR A 329 26.26 -3.76 -2.94
CA THR A 329 25.42 -4.95 -2.80
C THR A 329 25.45 -5.83 -4.04
N LEU A 330 25.33 -7.14 -3.84
CA LEU A 330 25.13 -8.11 -4.90
C LEU A 330 23.65 -8.48 -5.01
N ALA A 331 23.00 -8.04 -6.08
CA ALA A 331 21.65 -8.45 -6.43
C ALA A 331 21.70 -9.86 -7.05
N MET A 332 20.88 -10.79 -6.56
CA MET A 332 20.91 -12.19 -6.98
C MET A 332 19.52 -12.76 -7.20
N SER A 333 19.37 -13.58 -8.23
CA SER A 333 18.12 -14.31 -8.48
C SER A 333 18.36 -15.81 -8.55
N PHE A 334 17.53 -16.58 -7.82
CA PHE A 334 17.54 -18.05 -7.83
C PHE A 334 16.19 -18.56 -8.30
N TYR A 335 16.16 -19.32 -9.38
CA TYR A 335 14.89 -19.77 -9.96
C TYR A 335 15.06 -21.06 -10.74
N PRO A 336 14.00 -21.86 -10.93
CA PRO A 336 14.07 -23.07 -11.72
C PRO A 336 13.75 -22.79 -13.20
N GLU A 337 13.98 -23.78 -14.07
CA GLU A 337 13.72 -23.67 -15.52
C GLU A 337 12.28 -23.21 -15.83
N GLU A 338 11.30 -23.58 -14.99
CA GLU A 338 9.89 -23.20 -15.10
C GLU A 338 9.64 -21.69 -15.04
N ALA A 339 10.61 -20.89 -14.56
CA ALA A 339 10.49 -19.43 -14.47
C ALA A 339 11.04 -18.68 -15.72
N THR A 340 11.76 -19.38 -16.59
CA THR A 340 12.37 -18.83 -17.82
C THR A 340 11.32 -18.61 -18.93
N PRO A 341 11.46 -17.65 -19.87
CA PRO A 341 12.48 -16.61 -19.93
C PRO A 341 12.11 -15.36 -19.10
N LEU A 342 11.03 -15.42 -18.30
CA LEU A 342 10.46 -14.23 -17.67
C LEU A 342 11.39 -13.70 -16.57
N TRP A 343 11.91 -14.61 -15.74
CA TRP A 343 12.85 -14.27 -14.67
C TRP A 343 14.20 -13.80 -15.18
N ASP A 344 14.71 -14.41 -16.26
CA ASP A 344 15.97 -14.04 -16.91
C ASP A 344 16.00 -12.57 -17.34
N LYS A 345 14.84 -12.01 -17.67
CA LYS A 345 14.73 -10.63 -18.16
C LYS A 345 14.52 -9.62 -17.06
N TYR A 346 13.74 -9.97 -16.04
CA TYR A 346 13.16 -8.98 -15.13
C TYR A 346 13.61 -9.09 -13.68
N SER A 347 14.05 -10.26 -13.19
CA SER A 347 14.23 -10.46 -11.75
C SER A 347 15.36 -9.58 -11.18
N THR A 348 16.60 -9.82 -11.59
CA THR A 348 17.77 -9.08 -11.06
C THR A 348 17.72 -7.59 -11.40
N ALA A 349 17.17 -7.23 -12.56
CA ALA A 349 16.91 -5.85 -12.93
C ALA A 349 15.92 -5.15 -11.99
N SER A 350 14.85 -5.86 -11.57
CA SER A 350 13.87 -5.31 -10.60
C SER A 350 14.50 -5.12 -9.23
N ILE A 351 15.38 -6.01 -8.77
CA ILE A 351 16.12 -5.84 -7.50
C ILE A 351 16.94 -4.55 -7.51
N ILE A 352 17.78 -4.37 -8.54
CA ILE A 352 18.64 -3.20 -8.69
C ILE A 352 17.83 -1.92 -8.78
N HIS A 353 16.79 -1.91 -9.62
CA HIS A 353 15.89 -0.78 -9.77
C HIS A 353 15.23 -0.38 -8.44
N THR A 354 14.78 -1.36 -7.67
CA THR A 354 14.16 -1.12 -6.36
C THR A 354 15.14 -0.46 -5.42
N ILE A 355 16.36 -0.99 -5.29
CA ILE A 355 17.39 -0.42 -4.42
C ILE A 355 17.73 1.02 -4.84
N ASP A 356 17.89 1.26 -6.15
CA ASP A 356 18.21 2.59 -6.68
C ASP A 356 17.14 3.63 -6.31
N VAL A 357 15.86 3.29 -6.49
CA VAL A 357 14.76 4.20 -6.19
C VAL A 357 14.53 4.36 -4.68
N TYR A 358 14.58 3.28 -3.90
CA TYR A 358 14.34 3.35 -2.45
C TYR A 358 15.43 4.14 -1.72
N ASN A 359 16.67 4.11 -2.21
CA ASN A 359 17.77 4.92 -1.70
C ASN A 359 17.47 6.43 -1.76
N ASP A 360 16.76 6.90 -2.79
CA ASP A 360 16.42 8.33 -2.94
C ASP A 360 15.48 8.81 -1.81
N TYR A 361 14.53 7.97 -1.40
CA TYR A 361 13.47 8.32 -0.44
C TYR A 361 13.73 7.86 1.00
N SER A 362 14.73 7.00 1.23
CA SER A 362 14.98 6.41 2.56
C SER A 362 16.43 6.63 3.02
N PHE A 363 17.30 5.63 2.82
CA PHE A 363 18.72 5.66 3.12
C PHE A 363 19.45 4.72 2.18
N ASP A 364 20.76 4.85 2.05
CA ASP A 364 21.53 3.90 1.25
C ASP A 364 21.40 2.48 1.83
N TYR A 365 21.03 1.53 0.96
CA TYR A 365 20.89 0.10 1.26
C TYR A 365 22.18 -0.42 1.90
N PRO A 366 22.12 -0.92 3.15
CA PRO A 366 23.32 -1.20 3.94
C PRO A 366 23.81 -2.64 3.87
N TYR A 367 23.02 -3.56 3.30
CA TYR A 367 23.37 -4.98 3.30
C TYR A 367 24.18 -5.38 2.06
N PRO A 368 25.05 -6.41 2.17
CA PRO A 368 25.94 -6.82 1.08
C PRO A 368 25.25 -7.62 -0.04
N VAL A 369 24.04 -8.12 0.20
CA VAL A 369 23.28 -8.90 -0.79
C VAL A 369 21.80 -8.55 -0.76
N ALA A 370 21.12 -8.75 -1.89
CA ALA A 370 19.67 -8.70 -2.02
C ALA A 370 19.22 -9.82 -2.98
N ILE A 371 18.36 -10.72 -2.51
CA ILE A 371 18.06 -11.98 -3.19
C ILE A 371 16.56 -12.07 -3.51
N SER A 372 16.25 -12.42 -4.75
CA SER A 372 14.91 -12.86 -5.17
C SER A 372 14.93 -14.36 -5.50
N VAL A 373 14.06 -15.14 -4.87
CA VAL A 373 13.91 -16.57 -5.14
C VAL A 373 12.55 -16.82 -5.77
N ASN A 374 12.53 -17.61 -6.85
CA ASN A 374 11.28 -18.11 -7.40
C ASN A 374 10.87 -19.42 -6.73
N GLY A 375 9.61 -19.52 -6.33
CA GLY A 375 9.10 -20.74 -5.72
C GLY A 375 7.59 -20.70 -5.47
N PRO A 376 7.08 -21.59 -4.59
CA PRO A 376 5.66 -21.69 -4.31
C PRO A 376 5.08 -20.52 -3.49
N VAL A 377 5.88 -19.83 -2.68
CA VAL A 377 5.45 -18.64 -1.93
C VAL A 377 5.38 -17.46 -2.91
N GLY A 378 4.19 -16.84 -2.97
CA GLY A 378 3.83 -15.90 -4.04
C GLY A 378 4.45 -14.50 -3.94
N GLY A 379 4.87 -14.12 -2.74
CA GLY A 379 5.39 -12.81 -2.31
C GLY A 379 5.60 -12.91 -0.80
N MET A 380 6.85 -12.82 -0.35
CA MET A 380 7.21 -12.80 1.07
C MET A 380 8.64 -12.30 1.28
N GLU A 381 8.79 -11.48 2.29
CA GLU A 381 9.98 -10.74 2.64
C GLU A 381 10.72 -11.32 3.85
N TYR A 382 12.05 -11.37 3.75
CA TYR A 382 12.95 -11.61 4.87
C TYR A 382 14.21 -10.76 4.67
N PRO A 383 15.03 -10.56 5.72
CA PRO A 383 16.26 -9.78 5.56
C PRO A 383 17.12 -10.36 4.43
N MET A 384 17.45 -9.51 3.45
CA MET A 384 18.27 -9.84 2.27
C MET A 384 17.71 -10.90 1.30
N ILE A 385 16.57 -11.55 1.57
CA ILE A 385 16.02 -12.62 0.72
C ILE A 385 14.50 -12.57 0.65
N THR A 386 13.97 -12.72 -0.56
CA THR A 386 12.53 -12.66 -0.83
C THR A 386 12.07 -13.85 -1.67
N PHE A 387 10.81 -14.25 -1.48
CA PHE A 387 10.17 -15.35 -2.22
C PHE A 387 9.10 -14.80 -3.16
N ASN A 388 9.13 -15.14 -4.44
CA ASN A 388 8.26 -14.56 -5.45
C ASN A 388 7.70 -15.62 -6.42
N GLY A 389 6.41 -15.52 -6.73
CA GLY A 389 5.68 -16.58 -7.43
C GLY A 389 5.59 -16.55 -8.95
N PRO A 390 5.38 -15.40 -9.63
CA PRO A 390 4.92 -15.40 -11.03
C PRO A 390 5.84 -16.16 -11.99
N ARG A 391 5.28 -17.13 -12.73
CA ARG A 391 5.92 -17.91 -13.80
C ARG A 391 5.16 -17.76 -15.12
N PRO A 392 5.81 -17.95 -16.28
CA PRO A 392 5.11 -18.07 -17.55
C PRO A 392 4.20 -19.32 -17.59
N GLU A 393 3.19 -19.28 -18.47
CA GLU A 393 2.43 -20.45 -18.90
C GLU A 393 3.34 -21.32 -19.79
N ILE A 394 3.53 -22.58 -19.41
CA ILE A 394 4.34 -23.55 -20.14
C ILE A 394 3.41 -24.47 -20.92
N ASN A 395 3.68 -24.66 -22.21
CA ASN A 395 3.04 -25.72 -22.99
C ASN A 395 3.72 -27.05 -22.65
N GLU A 396 2.96 -28.03 -22.14
CA GLU A 396 3.54 -29.31 -21.71
C GLU A 396 3.90 -30.23 -22.88
N GLU A 397 3.35 -30.02 -24.07
CA GLU A 397 3.71 -30.77 -25.28
C GLU A 397 5.01 -30.24 -25.91
N ASP A 398 5.21 -28.92 -25.84
CA ASP A 398 6.44 -28.25 -26.26
C ASP A 398 6.84 -27.18 -25.23
N ARG A 399 7.72 -27.54 -24.29
CA ARG A 399 8.14 -26.65 -23.20
C ARG A 399 8.98 -25.45 -23.64
N SER A 400 9.41 -25.43 -24.91
CA SER A 400 10.03 -24.25 -25.50
C SER A 400 8.98 -23.18 -25.84
N ASP A 401 7.72 -23.58 -26.06
CA ASP A 401 6.58 -22.69 -26.19
C ASP A 401 6.09 -22.21 -24.82
N ARG A 402 6.48 -20.97 -24.50
CA ARG A 402 6.19 -20.31 -23.22
C ARG A 402 5.54 -18.96 -23.49
N THR A 403 4.40 -18.74 -22.84
CA THR A 403 3.65 -17.48 -22.98
C THR A 403 3.34 -16.88 -21.62
N TRP A 404 3.06 -15.58 -21.56
CA TRP A 404 2.62 -14.96 -20.32
C TRP A 404 1.69 -13.78 -20.61
N SER A 405 0.78 -13.52 -19.68
CA SER A 405 -0.13 -12.38 -19.78
C SER A 405 0.57 -11.08 -19.38
N ARG A 406 -0.01 -9.93 -19.78
CA ARG A 406 0.38 -8.61 -19.26
C ARG A 406 0.38 -8.60 -17.72
N ARG A 407 -0.64 -9.21 -17.11
CA ARG A 407 -0.76 -9.34 -15.64
C ARG A 407 0.38 -10.15 -15.03
N THR A 408 0.87 -11.16 -15.71
CA THR A 408 2.00 -11.99 -15.24
C THR A 408 3.32 -11.23 -15.31
N LYS A 409 3.59 -10.50 -16.42
CA LYS A 409 4.80 -9.63 -16.55
C LYS A 409 4.87 -8.62 -15.41
N TYR A 410 3.88 -7.73 -15.32
CA TYR A 410 3.89 -6.67 -14.31
C TYR A 410 3.68 -7.24 -12.91
N GLY A 411 2.99 -8.38 -12.77
CA GLY A 411 2.89 -9.08 -11.50
C GLY A 411 4.25 -9.51 -10.96
N LEU A 412 5.16 -10.00 -11.83
CA LEU A 412 6.53 -10.35 -11.44
C LEU A 412 7.34 -9.11 -11.02
N ILE A 413 7.34 -8.08 -11.86
CA ILE A 413 8.12 -6.86 -11.61
C ILE A 413 7.65 -6.19 -10.31
N THR A 414 6.34 -5.98 -10.18
CA THR A 414 5.72 -5.40 -8.98
C THR A 414 6.02 -6.20 -7.73
N VAL A 415 5.89 -7.54 -7.74
CA VAL A 415 6.12 -8.32 -6.53
C VAL A 415 7.59 -8.25 -6.12
N ILE A 416 8.54 -8.35 -7.06
CA ILE A 416 9.95 -8.21 -6.71
C ILE A 416 10.26 -6.81 -6.17
N ILE A 417 9.68 -5.75 -6.75
CA ILE A 417 9.83 -4.39 -6.23
C ILE A 417 9.29 -4.29 -4.79
N HIS A 418 8.12 -4.88 -4.53
CA HIS A 418 7.49 -4.87 -3.21
C HIS A 418 8.33 -5.64 -2.19
N GLU A 419 8.69 -6.89 -2.49
CA GLU A 419 9.41 -7.73 -1.53
C GLU A 419 10.84 -7.21 -1.26
N ILE A 420 11.55 -6.69 -2.28
CA ILE A 420 12.87 -6.07 -2.07
C ILE A 420 12.72 -4.76 -1.29
N GLY A 421 11.65 -4.00 -1.55
CA GLY A 421 11.31 -2.80 -0.78
C GLY A 421 11.12 -3.10 0.70
N HIS A 422 10.58 -4.27 1.04
CA HIS A 422 10.42 -4.68 2.43
C HIS A 422 11.74 -4.84 3.19
N ILE A 423 12.88 -4.96 2.49
CA ILE A 423 14.18 -4.97 3.15
C ILE A 423 14.42 -3.61 3.86
N TYR A 424 13.84 -2.52 3.36
CA TYR A 424 13.81 -1.23 4.06
C TYR A 424 12.71 -1.22 5.13
N TYR A 425 11.48 -1.57 4.74
CA TYR A 425 10.28 -1.51 5.58
C TYR A 425 9.57 -2.88 5.62
N PRO A 426 9.75 -3.74 6.62
CA PRO A 426 10.22 -3.40 7.95
C PRO A 426 11.63 -3.92 8.29
N MET A 427 12.35 -4.56 7.36
CA MET A 427 13.53 -5.34 7.78
C MET A 427 14.67 -4.49 8.35
N ILE A 428 14.73 -3.20 8.02
CA ILE A 428 15.67 -2.24 8.62
C ILE A 428 14.92 -1.21 9.49
N VAL A 429 13.77 -0.70 9.05
CA VAL A 429 12.87 0.15 9.83
C VAL A 429 11.83 -0.75 10.49
N ASN A 430 12.17 -1.25 11.68
CA ASN A 430 11.56 -2.43 12.31
C ASN A 430 10.22 -2.16 12.98
N SER A 431 9.17 -1.83 12.21
CA SER A 431 7.81 -1.64 12.72
C SER A 431 7.19 -2.93 13.29
N ASP A 432 6.10 -2.75 14.05
CA ASP A 432 5.32 -3.83 14.64
C ASP A 432 4.10 -4.16 13.77
N GLU A 433 4.29 -4.97 12.74
CA GLU A 433 3.18 -5.36 11.86
C GLU A 433 2.08 -6.13 12.57
N ARG A 434 2.43 -6.89 13.62
CA ARG A 434 1.44 -7.66 14.38
C ARG A 434 0.37 -6.74 14.96
N GLN A 435 0.75 -5.50 15.22
CA GLN A 435 -0.14 -4.45 15.66
C GLN A 435 -0.60 -3.51 14.54
N TRP A 436 0.30 -3.06 13.65
CA TRP A 436 0.07 -1.97 12.70
C TRP A 436 0.50 -2.36 11.27
N ALA A 437 -0.27 -3.23 10.60
CA ALA A 437 0.09 -3.74 9.28
C ALA A 437 0.44 -2.67 8.23
N TRP A 438 -0.20 -1.51 8.30
CA TRP A 438 0.05 -0.43 7.34
C TRP A 438 1.46 0.17 7.42
N MET A 439 2.15 0.07 8.56
CA MET A 439 3.51 0.60 8.67
C MET A 439 4.50 -0.20 7.83
N ASP A 440 4.25 -1.49 7.68
CA ASP A 440 5.08 -2.39 6.89
C ASP A 440 4.56 -2.30 5.44
N GLU A 441 3.30 -2.63 5.24
CA GLU A 441 2.69 -2.79 3.92
C GLU A 441 2.41 -1.46 3.21
N GLY A 442 1.92 -0.46 3.93
CA GLY A 442 1.49 0.81 3.39
C GLY A 442 2.65 1.74 3.05
N LEU A 443 3.66 1.83 3.94
CA LEU A 443 4.89 2.58 3.68
C LEU A 443 5.65 1.96 2.51
N ASN A 444 5.78 0.63 2.49
CA ASN A 444 6.42 -0.08 1.38
C ASN A 444 5.65 0.12 0.07
N THR A 445 4.32 -0.01 0.08
CA THR A 445 3.48 0.20 -1.12
C THR A 445 3.59 1.62 -1.68
N PHE A 446 3.76 2.63 -0.82
CA PHE A 446 4.00 4.01 -1.27
C PHE A 446 5.31 4.14 -2.07
N VAL A 447 6.43 3.65 -1.53
CA VAL A 447 7.72 3.73 -2.24
C VAL A 447 7.76 2.78 -3.44
N GLN A 448 7.09 1.63 -3.35
CA GLN A 448 6.87 0.73 -4.48
C GLN A 448 6.15 1.45 -5.62
N TYR A 449 5.10 2.22 -5.36
CA TYR A 449 4.41 3.01 -6.39
C TYR A 449 5.40 3.95 -7.09
N LEU A 450 6.26 4.65 -6.34
CA LEU A 450 7.28 5.53 -6.92
C LEU A 450 8.30 4.76 -7.78
N ALA A 451 8.70 3.56 -7.36
CA ALA A 451 9.58 2.69 -8.14
C ALA A 451 8.89 2.18 -9.42
N GLU A 452 7.64 1.75 -9.33
CA GLU A 452 6.84 1.32 -10.48
C GLU A 452 6.69 2.45 -11.51
N GLN A 453 6.38 3.67 -11.08
CA GLN A 453 6.26 4.83 -11.97
C GLN A 453 7.60 5.26 -12.60
N ARG A 454 8.74 4.89 -12.01
CA ARG A 454 10.08 5.09 -12.59
C ARG A 454 10.55 3.94 -13.48
N TRP A 455 9.81 2.82 -13.55
CA TRP A 455 10.20 1.65 -14.36
C TRP A 455 9.96 1.88 -15.86
N GLU A 456 8.76 2.31 -16.23
CA GLU A 456 8.39 2.68 -17.60
C GLU A 456 7.18 3.63 -17.59
N GLU A 457 6.98 4.38 -18.68
CA GLU A 457 5.79 5.21 -18.89
C GLU A 457 4.52 4.34 -18.86
N ASP A 458 3.44 4.86 -18.26
CA ASP A 458 2.15 4.17 -18.09
C ASP A 458 2.25 2.80 -17.37
N TYR A 459 3.18 2.67 -16.41
CA TYR A 459 3.24 1.47 -15.57
C TYR A 459 1.90 1.23 -14.87
N PRO A 460 1.31 0.01 -14.95
CA PRO A 460 -0.02 -0.26 -14.44
C PRO A 460 -0.03 -0.53 -12.92
N SER A 461 0.36 0.46 -12.13
CA SER A 461 0.33 0.39 -10.67
C SER A 461 -1.07 0.11 -10.15
N ARG A 462 -1.17 -0.81 -9.18
CA ARG A 462 -2.47 -1.22 -8.61
C ARG A 462 -2.91 -0.37 -7.42
N GLY A 463 -1.94 0.17 -6.66
CA GLY A 463 -2.16 1.07 -5.52
C GLY A 463 -1.43 2.38 -5.72
N GLY A 464 -1.76 3.40 -4.91
CA GLY A 464 -1.11 4.70 -4.93
C GLY A 464 -1.95 5.80 -5.60
N GLU A 465 -2.43 5.58 -6.82
CA GLU A 465 -3.25 6.58 -7.54
C GLU A 465 -4.61 6.81 -6.83
N PRO A 466 -5.01 8.07 -6.54
CA PRO A 466 -6.25 8.36 -5.82
C PRO A 466 -7.52 7.79 -6.47
N ARG A 467 -7.61 7.81 -7.81
CA ARG A 467 -8.79 7.30 -8.53
C ARG A 467 -9.05 5.79 -8.35
N HIS A 468 -8.04 5.01 -7.94
CA HIS A 468 -8.16 3.56 -7.79
C HIS A 468 -8.74 3.12 -6.44
N ILE A 469 -8.73 3.99 -5.41
CA ILE A 469 -9.19 3.61 -4.05
C ILE A 469 -10.68 3.90 -3.80
N THR A 470 -11.33 4.70 -4.64
CA THR A 470 -12.68 5.26 -4.42
C THR A 470 -13.75 4.21 -4.09
N SER A 471 -13.73 3.06 -4.79
CA SER A 471 -14.66 1.95 -4.52
C SER A 471 -14.51 1.35 -3.12
N TYR A 472 -13.27 1.26 -2.61
CA TYR A 472 -13.01 0.83 -1.25
C TYR A 472 -13.44 1.89 -0.23
N MET A 473 -13.13 3.17 -0.49
CA MET A 473 -13.51 4.29 0.37
C MET A 473 -15.03 4.43 0.54
N LYS A 474 -15.81 4.11 -0.50
CA LYS A 474 -17.28 4.10 -0.46
C LYS A 474 -17.87 2.82 0.17
N SER A 475 -17.05 1.79 0.40
CA SER A 475 -17.52 0.50 0.91
C SER A 475 -17.93 0.60 2.38
N SER A 476 -19.00 -0.08 2.77
CA SER A 476 -19.36 -0.28 4.18
C SER A 476 -18.57 -1.41 4.86
N ASN A 477 -17.84 -2.22 4.09
CA ASN A 477 -17.04 -3.34 4.59
C ASN A 477 -15.58 -2.92 4.84
N GLN A 478 -15.38 -1.85 5.62
CA GLN A 478 -14.06 -1.31 5.92
C GLN A 478 -13.92 -0.98 7.42
N VAL A 479 -12.67 -0.76 7.84
CA VAL A 479 -12.28 -0.33 9.19
C VAL A 479 -11.19 0.75 9.03
N PRO A 480 -10.93 1.59 10.05
CA PRO A 480 -9.81 2.52 10.03
C PRO A 480 -8.46 1.83 9.75
N ILE A 481 -7.48 2.56 9.22
CA ILE A 481 -6.11 2.05 9.01
C ILE A 481 -5.48 1.66 10.36
N MET A 482 -5.81 2.41 11.43
CA MET A 482 -5.37 2.15 12.81
C MET A 482 -6.14 0.98 13.46
N THR A 483 -6.27 -0.14 12.73
CA THR A 483 -6.90 -1.38 13.20
C THR A 483 -5.84 -2.48 13.33
N ASN A 484 -5.92 -3.29 14.39
CA ASN A 484 -5.02 -4.44 14.53
C ASN A 484 -5.17 -5.41 13.35
N SER A 485 -4.05 -5.95 12.87
CA SER A 485 -3.93 -6.78 11.66
C SER A 485 -4.87 -7.98 11.63
N GLU A 486 -5.19 -8.59 12.79
CA GLU A 486 -6.11 -9.73 12.87
C GLU A 486 -7.60 -9.33 12.80
N SER A 487 -7.91 -8.04 12.93
CA SER A 487 -9.28 -7.49 12.90
C SER A 487 -9.63 -6.80 11.57
N ILE A 488 -8.69 -6.74 10.62
CA ILE A 488 -8.90 -6.09 9.32
C ILE A 488 -9.89 -6.91 8.47
N LEU A 489 -10.93 -6.25 7.94
CA LEU A 489 -11.95 -6.89 7.09
C LEU A 489 -11.50 -7.08 5.64
N GLN A 490 -10.78 -6.09 5.09
CA GLN A 490 -10.23 -6.11 3.73
C GLN A 490 -8.74 -5.76 3.78
N PHE A 491 -7.89 -6.79 3.95
CA PHE A 491 -6.47 -6.62 4.23
C PHE A 491 -5.73 -5.82 3.16
N GLY A 492 -5.88 -6.19 1.88
CA GLY A 492 -5.20 -5.50 0.76
C GLY A 492 -5.47 -3.99 0.73
N PRO A 493 -6.73 -3.53 0.61
CA PRO A 493 -7.01 -2.10 0.61
C PRO A 493 -6.64 -1.37 1.91
N ASN A 494 -6.85 -1.98 3.08
CA ASN A 494 -6.61 -1.32 4.38
C ASN A 494 -5.12 -1.17 4.73
N ALA A 495 -4.34 -2.24 4.55
CA ALA A 495 -2.92 -2.26 4.91
C ALA A 495 -2.02 -1.72 3.79
N TYR A 496 -2.40 -1.85 2.52
CA TYR A 496 -1.55 -1.47 1.38
C TYR A 496 -2.07 -0.20 0.68
N SER A 497 -3.23 -0.30 0.03
CA SER A 497 -3.63 0.69 -0.98
C SER A 497 -4.12 2.00 -0.40
N LYS A 498 -4.93 1.98 0.67
CA LYS A 498 -5.43 3.21 1.31
C LYS A 498 -4.30 4.03 1.95
N PRO A 499 -3.36 3.45 2.74
CA PRO A 499 -2.20 4.19 3.24
C PRO A 499 -1.31 4.74 2.11
N ALA A 500 -1.00 3.93 1.09
CA ALA A 500 -0.17 4.40 -0.03
C ALA A 500 -0.83 5.53 -0.81
N THR A 501 -2.15 5.44 -1.05
CA THR A 501 -2.92 6.53 -1.67
C THR A 501 -2.95 7.77 -0.77
N ALA A 502 -3.15 7.63 0.54
CA ALA A 502 -3.10 8.75 1.46
C ALA A 502 -1.73 9.45 1.37
N LEU A 503 -0.63 8.70 1.42
CA LEU A 503 0.73 9.26 1.33
C LEU A 503 1.00 9.93 -0.04
N ASN A 504 0.50 9.37 -1.13
CA ASN A 504 0.58 10.02 -2.44
C ASN A 504 -0.23 11.32 -2.51
N ILE A 505 -1.43 11.37 -1.94
CA ILE A 505 -2.22 12.60 -1.84
C ILE A 505 -1.49 13.63 -0.98
N LEU A 506 -0.91 13.19 0.14
CA LEU A 506 -0.11 14.04 1.01
C LEU A 506 1.10 14.62 0.27
N ARG A 507 1.78 13.81 -0.54
CA ARG A 507 2.94 14.20 -1.35
C ARG A 507 2.59 15.10 -2.53
N GLU A 508 1.62 14.74 -3.36
CA GLU A 508 1.35 15.45 -4.61
C GLU A 508 0.41 16.65 -4.42
N THR A 509 -0.51 16.59 -3.47
CA THR A 509 -1.63 17.54 -3.36
C THR A 509 -1.52 18.48 -2.15
N ILE A 510 -0.98 17.99 -1.02
CA ILE A 510 -1.02 18.73 0.25
C ILE A 510 0.32 19.41 0.57
N LEU A 511 1.40 18.63 0.67
CA LEU A 511 2.74 19.13 1.04
C LEU A 511 3.58 19.54 -0.17
N GLY A 512 3.35 18.90 -1.32
CA GLY A 512 4.29 18.92 -2.43
C GLY A 512 5.49 17.99 -2.18
N ARG A 513 6.17 17.62 -3.29
CA ARG A 513 7.24 16.61 -3.27
C ARG A 513 8.43 16.98 -2.39
N GLU A 514 8.84 18.25 -2.39
CA GLU A 514 10.02 18.69 -1.65
C GLU A 514 9.87 18.48 -0.14
N LEU A 515 8.79 18.99 0.46
CA LEU A 515 8.54 18.85 1.90
C LEU A 515 8.25 17.40 2.28
N PHE A 516 7.44 16.70 1.49
CA PHE A 516 7.12 15.30 1.75
C PHE A 516 8.35 14.39 1.68
N ASP A 517 9.13 14.48 0.59
CA ASP A 517 10.27 13.58 0.36
C ASP A 517 11.34 13.81 1.42
N PHE A 518 11.56 15.07 1.83
CA PHE A 518 12.45 15.39 2.95
C PHE A 518 11.97 14.76 4.26
N ALA A 519 10.70 14.94 4.62
CA ALA A 519 10.15 14.44 5.87
C ALA A 519 10.09 12.90 5.94
N PHE A 520 9.71 12.24 4.85
CA PHE A 520 9.68 10.79 4.75
C PHE A 520 11.09 10.19 4.86
N ARG A 521 12.07 10.81 4.19
CA ARG A 521 13.49 10.43 4.28
C ARG A 521 14.02 10.61 5.70
N GLU A 522 13.67 11.71 6.37
CA GLU A 522 14.06 11.96 7.76
C GLU A 522 13.50 10.89 8.72
N TYR A 523 12.23 10.47 8.53
CA TYR A 523 11.67 9.33 9.25
C TYR A 523 12.48 8.04 9.06
N ALA A 524 12.79 7.70 7.81
CA ALA A 524 13.59 6.53 7.49
C ALA A 524 14.96 6.55 8.16
N GLN A 525 15.62 7.72 8.17
CA GLN A 525 16.95 7.90 8.77
C GLN A 525 16.90 7.81 10.30
N ARG A 526 15.92 8.46 10.95
CA ARG A 526 15.71 8.41 12.40
C ARG A 526 15.57 6.96 12.88
N TRP A 527 14.78 6.18 12.14
CA TRP A 527 14.36 4.84 12.54
C TRP A 527 15.12 3.68 11.87
N LYS A 528 16.18 3.98 11.10
CA LYS A 528 17.11 2.96 10.58
C LYS A 528 17.67 2.11 11.73
N TYR A 529 17.48 0.79 11.64
CA TYR A 529 17.83 -0.22 12.65
C TYR A 529 17.14 -0.03 14.01
N LYS A 530 15.92 0.53 14.02
CA LYS A 530 15.11 0.80 15.22
C LYS A 530 13.64 0.48 14.97
N ARG A 531 12.82 0.52 16.04
CA ARG A 531 11.39 0.15 16.05
C ARG A 531 10.46 1.36 16.21
N PRO A 532 10.00 1.98 15.11
CA PRO A 532 9.03 3.08 15.16
C PRO A 532 7.62 2.58 15.52
N MET A 533 6.82 3.50 16.07
CA MET A 533 5.36 3.38 16.23
C MET A 533 4.64 4.40 15.34
N PRO A 534 3.33 4.27 15.08
CA PRO A 534 2.58 5.21 14.25
C PRO A 534 2.77 6.69 14.64
N ALA A 535 2.80 6.98 15.94
CA ALA A 535 3.01 8.33 16.45
C ALA A 535 4.38 8.92 16.09
N ASP A 536 5.41 8.07 15.95
CA ASP A 536 6.75 8.51 15.56
C ASP A 536 6.79 8.91 14.08
N PHE A 537 6.04 8.20 13.24
CA PHE A 537 5.86 8.56 11.83
C PHE A 537 5.08 9.88 11.70
N PHE A 538 3.89 9.99 12.30
CA PHE A 538 3.07 11.20 12.21
C PHE A 538 3.83 12.45 12.69
N ARG A 539 4.47 12.37 13.86
CA ARG A 539 5.28 13.47 14.39
C ARG A 539 6.47 13.82 13.53
N THR A 540 7.16 12.82 12.95
CA THR A 540 8.29 13.11 12.06
C THR A 540 7.81 13.82 10.78
N MET A 541 6.69 13.38 10.22
CA MET A 541 6.11 14.02 9.04
C MET A 541 5.76 15.49 9.32
N GLU A 542 5.17 15.80 10.47
CA GLU A 542 4.83 17.18 10.86
C GLU A 542 6.06 18.01 11.23
N ASP A 543 6.96 17.47 12.06
CA ASP A 543 8.20 18.13 12.51
C ASP A 543 9.10 18.52 11.34
N ALA A 544 9.33 17.61 10.40
CA ALA A 544 10.24 17.83 9.29
C ALA A 544 9.59 18.64 8.14
N SER A 545 8.26 18.60 7.98
CA SER A 545 7.57 19.40 6.95
C SER A 545 7.13 20.78 7.44
N GLY A 546 7.03 21.00 8.75
CA GLY A 546 6.53 22.23 9.35
C GLY A 546 5.03 22.48 9.14
N THR A 547 4.25 21.42 8.88
CA THR A 547 2.81 21.49 8.59
C THR A 547 2.01 20.69 9.61
N ASP A 548 0.89 21.23 10.09
CA ASP A 548 -0.08 20.53 10.93
C ASP A 548 -0.91 19.56 10.06
N LEU A 549 -0.79 18.26 10.34
CA LEU A 549 -1.40 17.18 9.56
C LEU A 549 -2.41 16.39 10.41
N ASP A 550 -2.78 16.87 11.60
CA ASP A 550 -3.66 16.16 12.52
C ASP A 550 -5.03 15.85 11.88
N TRP A 551 -5.57 16.81 11.13
CA TRP A 551 -6.81 16.62 10.37
C TRP A 551 -6.69 15.52 9.32
N PHE A 552 -5.52 15.42 8.67
CA PHE A 552 -5.23 14.46 7.61
C PHE A 552 -5.10 13.05 8.20
N TRP A 553 -4.29 12.90 9.24
CA TRP A 553 -4.12 11.63 9.96
C TRP A 553 -5.44 11.16 10.55
N ARG A 554 -6.20 12.05 11.21
CA ARG A 554 -7.53 11.74 11.76
C ARG A 554 -8.47 11.22 10.69
N GLY A 555 -8.56 11.92 9.55
CA GLY A 555 -9.42 11.56 8.44
C GLY A 555 -9.03 10.22 7.81
N TRP A 556 -7.79 10.09 7.34
CA TRP A 556 -7.35 8.92 6.57
C TRP A 556 -7.08 7.69 7.45
N PHE A 557 -6.51 7.86 8.65
CA PHE A 557 -6.00 6.75 9.45
C PHE A 557 -6.93 6.29 10.57
N TYR A 558 -7.63 7.23 11.22
CA TYR A 558 -8.50 6.94 12.36
C TYR A 558 -9.99 6.85 11.99
N SER A 559 -10.37 7.11 10.74
CA SER A 559 -11.76 7.08 10.30
C SER A 559 -12.00 6.20 9.07
N THR A 560 -13.28 5.96 8.79
CA THR A 560 -13.78 5.35 7.54
C THR A 560 -14.51 6.38 6.67
N ASP A 561 -14.34 7.68 6.95
CA ASP A 561 -14.87 8.74 6.11
C ASP A 561 -14.21 8.69 4.71
N HIS A 562 -14.87 9.28 3.73
CA HIS A 562 -14.39 9.35 2.36
C HIS A 562 -14.61 10.74 1.76
N VAL A 563 -13.92 11.03 0.66
CA VAL A 563 -14.04 12.32 -0.03
C VAL A 563 -15.27 12.26 -0.94
N ASP A 564 -16.16 13.24 -0.77
CA ASP A 564 -17.30 13.53 -1.64
C ASP A 564 -17.62 15.02 -1.45
N ILE A 565 -17.05 15.86 -2.31
CA ILE A 565 -17.16 17.33 -2.26
C ILE A 565 -18.00 17.81 -3.44
N SER A 566 -19.25 18.17 -3.15
CA SER A 566 -20.19 18.71 -4.14
C SER A 566 -20.01 20.22 -4.31
N ILE A 567 -20.01 20.70 -5.57
CA ILE A 567 -20.33 22.10 -5.88
C ILE A 567 -21.85 22.21 -6.03
N ASP A 568 -22.50 22.82 -5.03
CA ASP A 568 -23.95 22.85 -4.93
C ASP A 568 -24.57 23.98 -5.75
N ASP A 569 -23.96 25.18 -5.68
CA ASP A 569 -24.44 26.36 -6.40
C ASP A 569 -23.32 27.34 -6.75
N VAL A 570 -23.51 28.09 -7.84
CA VAL A 570 -22.64 29.20 -8.26
C VAL A 570 -23.50 30.41 -8.56
N ARG A 571 -23.48 31.38 -7.65
CA ARG A 571 -24.32 32.58 -7.72
C ARG A 571 -23.50 33.76 -8.20
N HIS A 572 -23.91 34.37 -9.31
CA HIS A 572 -23.27 35.57 -9.90
C HIS A 572 -23.99 36.84 -9.45
N TYR A 573 -23.22 37.79 -8.92
CA TYR A 573 -23.66 39.11 -8.53
C TYR A 573 -22.74 40.18 -9.15
N THR A 574 -23.28 41.38 -9.28
CA THR A 574 -22.53 42.61 -9.52
C THR A 574 -22.85 43.59 -8.40
N VAL A 575 -22.02 44.62 -8.21
CA VAL A 575 -22.26 45.62 -7.18
C VAL A 575 -23.53 46.41 -7.55
N ASN A 576 -24.45 46.53 -6.60
CA ASN A 576 -25.61 47.40 -6.74
C ASN A 576 -25.14 48.86 -6.63
N THR A 577 -25.32 49.64 -7.69
CA THR A 577 -24.86 51.04 -7.76
C THR A 577 -25.71 51.97 -6.90
N GLN A 578 -26.89 51.50 -6.47
CA GLN A 578 -27.97 52.23 -5.81
C GLN A 578 -28.55 53.40 -6.64
N ASP A 579 -28.00 53.69 -7.82
CA ASP A 579 -28.50 54.72 -8.72
C ASP A 579 -29.81 54.24 -9.35
N PRO A 580 -30.94 54.90 -9.07
CA PRO A 580 -32.24 54.43 -9.54
C PRO A 580 -32.33 54.37 -11.06
N ASP A 581 -31.59 55.19 -11.81
CA ASP A 581 -31.62 55.15 -13.27
C ASP A 581 -30.89 53.91 -13.82
N VAL A 582 -29.77 53.53 -13.20
CA VAL A 582 -29.01 52.31 -13.56
C VAL A 582 -29.79 51.05 -13.13
N GLU A 583 -30.21 51.02 -11.86
CA GLU A 583 -30.88 49.86 -11.27
C GLU A 583 -32.25 49.59 -11.91
N SER A 584 -32.98 50.64 -12.28
CA SER A 584 -34.26 50.48 -13.00
C SER A 584 -34.08 49.92 -14.41
N GLN A 585 -33.07 50.40 -15.16
CA GLN A 585 -32.79 49.86 -16.49
C GLN A 585 -32.39 48.38 -16.42
N TRP A 586 -31.55 48.03 -15.44
CA TRP A 586 -31.15 46.65 -15.21
C TRP A 586 -32.35 45.75 -14.84
N LYS A 587 -33.23 46.19 -13.93
CA LYS A 587 -34.48 45.46 -13.59
C LYS A 587 -35.42 45.29 -14.77
N ARG A 588 -35.54 46.32 -15.60
CA ARG A 588 -36.32 46.28 -16.85
C ARG A 588 -35.76 45.23 -17.80
N GLN A 589 -34.44 45.21 -18.00
CA GLN A 589 -33.79 44.20 -18.83
C GLN A 589 -34.02 42.79 -18.29
N GLN A 590 -33.82 42.55 -16.98
CA GLN A 590 -34.12 41.25 -16.36
C GLN A 590 -35.57 40.80 -16.55
N HIS A 591 -36.52 41.74 -16.53
CA HIS A 591 -37.91 41.42 -16.80
C HIS A 591 -38.14 41.02 -18.26
N HIS A 592 -37.49 41.68 -19.21
CA HIS A 592 -37.54 41.33 -20.63
C HIS A 592 -36.86 39.99 -20.95
N ASP A 593 -35.79 39.64 -20.24
CA ASP A 593 -35.06 38.38 -20.45
C ASP A 593 -35.81 37.14 -19.93
N LYS A 594 -36.89 37.33 -19.18
CA LYS A 594 -37.75 36.21 -18.75
C LYS A 594 -38.43 35.57 -19.96
N PRO A 595 -38.54 34.23 -20.01
CA PRO A 595 -39.25 33.56 -21.08
C PRO A 595 -40.67 34.11 -21.21
N GLU A 596 -41.06 34.45 -22.43
CA GLU A 596 -42.42 34.91 -22.70
C GLU A 596 -43.40 33.80 -22.35
N SER A 597 -44.48 34.13 -21.62
CA SER A 597 -45.49 33.13 -21.25
C SER A 597 -46.19 32.57 -22.49
N ILE A 598 -46.59 31.29 -22.45
CA ILE A 598 -47.38 30.68 -23.53
C ILE A 598 -48.65 31.50 -23.82
N THR A 599 -49.24 32.12 -22.80
CA THR A 599 -50.39 33.01 -22.97
C THR A 599 -50.04 34.24 -23.79
N SER A 600 -48.94 34.93 -23.48
CA SER A 600 -48.50 36.11 -24.23
C SER A 600 -48.13 35.75 -25.67
N GLN A 601 -47.40 34.64 -25.88
CA GLN A 601 -47.06 34.13 -27.20
C GLN A 601 -48.31 33.86 -28.06
N ARG A 602 -49.31 33.17 -27.50
CA ARG A 602 -50.57 32.86 -28.20
C ARG A 602 -51.46 34.08 -28.40
N ASN A 603 -51.42 35.04 -27.49
CA ASN A 603 -52.20 36.28 -27.58
C ASN A 603 -51.53 37.34 -28.46
N SER A 604 -50.34 37.10 -28.99
CA SER A 604 -49.66 38.03 -29.91
C SER A 604 -50.47 38.31 -31.19
N GLU A 605 -51.28 37.34 -31.63
CA GLU A 605 -52.17 37.45 -32.81
C GLU A 605 -53.61 37.86 -32.45
N VAL A 606 -53.93 37.96 -31.16
CA VAL A 606 -55.24 38.42 -30.70
C VAL A 606 -55.24 39.94 -30.69
N ALA A 607 -56.07 40.55 -31.54
CA ALA A 607 -56.22 42.01 -31.58
C ALA A 607 -56.58 42.56 -30.19
N ARG A 608 -55.79 43.51 -29.69
CA ARG A 608 -56.07 44.13 -28.39
C ARG A 608 -57.10 45.23 -28.60
N PHE A 609 -58.05 45.33 -27.67
CA PHE A 609 -59.11 46.35 -27.74
C PHE A 609 -58.56 47.78 -27.80
N ILE A 610 -57.42 48.03 -27.16
CA ILE A 610 -56.78 49.35 -27.10
C ILE A 610 -56.09 49.74 -28.42
N ASP A 611 -55.70 48.78 -29.27
CA ASP A 611 -54.98 49.05 -30.52
C ASP A 611 -55.83 49.88 -31.52
N GLY A 612 -57.16 49.84 -31.38
CA GLY A 612 -58.10 50.65 -32.16
C GLY A 612 -58.58 51.93 -31.48
N LYS A 613 -58.04 52.29 -30.31
CA LYS A 613 -58.53 53.40 -29.45
C LYS A 613 -57.38 54.18 -28.80
N PRO A 614 -56.67 55.05 -29.55
CA PRO A 614 -55.54 55.82 -29.04
C PRO A 614 -55.88 56.70 -27.83
N GLU A 615 -57.14 57.14 -27.69
CA GLU A 615 -57.63 57.97 -26.59
C GLU A 615 -57.59 57.28 -25.22
N LEU A 616 -57.40 55.95 -25.19
CA LEU A 616 -57.28 55.16 -23.95
C LEU A 616 -55.84 55.04 -23.45
N HIS A 617 -54.83 55.54 -24.18
CA HIS A 617 -53.45 55.60 -23.69
C HIS A 617 -53.29 56.67 -22.60
N ASP A 618 -52.67 56.31 -21.48
CA ASP A 618 -52.36 57.19 -20.36
C ASP A 618 -50.87 57.13 -19.97
N PHE A 619 -50.53 57.75 -18.83
CA PHE A 619 -49.19 57.76 -18.27
C PHE A 619 -48.56 56.35 -18.16
N TYR A 620 -49.32 55.33 -17.81
CA TYR A 620 -48.82 53.97 -17.62
C TYR A 620 -48.63 53.20 -18.92
N ASN A 621 -49.16 53.70 -20.04
CA ASN A 621 -48.86 53.14 -21.36
C ASN A 621 -47.47 53.58 -21.88
N GLU A 622 -46.95 54.71 -21.39
CA GLU A 622 -45.61 55.23 -21.74
C GLU A 622 -44.56 54.97 -20.65
N HIS A 623 -44.99 54.75 -19.41
CA HIS A 623 -44.13 54.50 -18.25
C HIS A 623 -44.45 53.16 -17.60
N ASP A 624 -43.53 52.21 -17.77
CA ASP A 624 -43.62 50.91 -17.12
C ASP A 624 -43.28 50.98 -15.62
N GLN A 625 -43.49 49.85 -14.95
CA GLN A 625 -43.20 49.65 -13.52
C GLN A 625 -41.72 49.88 -13.12
N PHE A 626 -40.81 50.03 -14.08
CA PHE A 626 -39.38 50.27 -13.84
C PHE A 626 -39.00 51.74 -14.02
N THR A 627 -39.91 52.62 -14.42
CA THR A 627 -39.59 54.04 -14.62
C THR A 627 -39.12 54.70 -13.31
N ALA A 628 -37.87 55.18 -13.28
CA ALA A 628 -37.28 55.83 -12.10
C ALA A 628 -37.89 57.23 -11.83
N THR A 629 -38.33 57.45 -10.59
CA THR A 629 -38.99 58.71 -10.20
C THR A 629 -38.00 59.73 -9.64
N ASN A 630 -38.40 61.00 -9.62
CA ASN A 630 -37.62 62.06 -8.96
C ASN A 630 -37.49 61.85 -7.44
N ALA A 631 -38.45 61.17 -6.82
CA ALA A 631 -38.35 60.81 -5.40
C ALA A 631 -37.21 59.80 -5.17
N ASP A 632 -37.04 58.84 -6.07
CA ASP A 632 -35.96 57.84 -5.99
C ASP A 632 -34.58 58.49 -6.17
N ARG A 633 -34.43 59.39 -7.15
CA ARG A 633 -33.17 60.13 -7.39
C ARG A 633 -32.78 60.99 -6.18
N ASN A 634 -33.74 61.72 -5.60
CA ASN A 634 -33.49 62.53 -4.40
C ASN A 634 -33.08 61.67 -3.20
N LYS A 635 -33.68 60.48 -3.05
CA LYS A 635 -33.30 59.53 -2.01
C LYS A 635 -31.87 59.03 -2.21
N TYR A 636 -31.51 58.61 -3.43
CA TYR A 636 -30.16 58.17 -3.77
C TYR A 636 -29.10 59.23 -3.44
N HIS A 637 -29.27 60.49 -3.89
CA HIS A 637 -28.32 61.56 -3.59
C HIS A 637 -28.17 61.82 -2.09
N LYS A 638 -29.28 61.75 -1.33
CA LYS A 638 -29.25 61.90 0.13
C LYS A 638 -28.50 60.78 0.83
N ASP A 639 -28.67 59.54 0.36
CA ASP A 639 -28.01 58.38 0.94
C ASP A 639 -26.53 58.31 0.54
N LEU A 640 -26.18 58.63 -0.71
CA LEU A 640 -24.80 58.74 -1.19
C LEU A 640 -23.98 59.77 -0.40
N ALA A 641 -24.59 60.91 -0.05
CA ALA A 641 -23.92 61.97 0.73
C ALA A 641 -23.57 61.58 2.18
N LYS A 642 -24.09 60.45 2.69
CA LYS A 642 -23.76 59.92 4.02
C LYS A 642 -22.58 58.94 4.02
N LEU A 643 -22.15 58.49 2.83
CA LEU A 643 -21.08 57.52 2.67
C LEU A 643 -19.71 58.19 2.63
N GLU A 644 -18.70 57.53 3.18
CA GLU A 644 -17.30 57.94 3.09
C GLU A 644 -16.79 57.82 1.63
N PRO A 645 -15.73 58.56 1.25
CA PRO A 645 -15.24 58.55 -0.14
C PRO A 645 -14.90 57.16 -0.68
N PHE A 646 -14.33 56.27 0.14
CA PHE A 646 -14.01 54.91 -0.29
C PHE A 646 -15.27 54.04 -0.48
N GLU A 647 -16.33 54.27 0.31
CA GLU A 647 -17.60 53.56 0.18
C GLU A 647 -18.34 53.96 -1.10
N GLN A 648 -18.29 55.26 -1.45
CA GLN A 648 -18.83 55.75 -2.72
C GLN A 648 -18.08 55.17 -3.92
N GLU A 649 -16.76 54.98 -3.81
CA GLU A 649 -15.96 54.38 -4.87
C GLU A 649 -16.26 52.88 -5.02
N LEU A 650 -16.48 52.16 -3.92
CA LEU A 650 -16.89 50.75 -3.95
C LEU A 650 -18.21 50.54 -4.71
N LEU A 651 -19.17 51.48 -4.66
CA LEU A 651 -20.43 51.39 -5.42
C LEU A 651 -20.23 51.48 -6.94
N LYS A 652 -19.07 51.96 -7.40
CA LYS A 652 -18.72 52.05 -8.83
C LYS A 652 -17.97 50.82 -9.33
N GLU A 653 -17.58 49.91 -8.44
CA GLU A 653 -16.86 48.70 -8.79
C GLU A 653 -17.69 47.78 -9.69
N LYS A 654 -17.08 47.30 -10.77
CA LYS A 654 -17.76 46.47 -11.79
C LYS A 654 -17.34 45.01 -11.74
N HIS A 655 -16.67 44.60 -10.67
CA HIS A 655 -16.23 43.23 -10.49
C HIS A 655 -17.41 42.26 -10.53
N ASN A 656 -17.20 41.12 -11.18
CA ASN A 656 -18.08 39.97 -11.07
C ASN A 656 -17.85 39.32 -9.70
N VAL A 657 -18.90 39.21 -8.90
CA VAL A 657 -18.88 38.60 -7.58
C VAL A 657 -19.53 37.23 -7.67
N TYR A 658 -18.77 36.16 -7.40
CA TYR A 658 -19.28 34.80 -7.39
C TYR A 658 -19.32 34.25 -5.97
N LEU A 659 -20.45 33.68 -5.56
CA LEU A 659 -20.56 32.87 -4.35
C LEU A 659 -20.68 31.40 -4.76
N LEU A 660 -19.68 30.60 -4.40
CA LEU A 660 -19.62 29.17 -4.69
C LEU A 660 -19.94 28.42 -3.40
N ASP A 661 -21.00 27.62 -3.42
CA ASP A 661 -21.45 26.83 -2.28
C ASP A 661 -20.99 25.38 -2.41
N PHE A 662 -20.32 24.86 -1.38
CA PHE A 662 -19.79 23.50 -1.35
C PHE A 662 -20.35 22.72 -0.17
N SER A 663 -20.57 21.42 -0.37
CA SER A 663 -20.91 20.46 0.68
C SER A 663 -19.89 19.31 0.75
N ASN A 664 -19.46 18.97 1.96
CA ASN A 664 -18.69 17.75 2.27
C ASN A 664 -19.66 16.64 2.68
N LEU A 665 -19.99 15.75 1.75
CA LEU A 665 -20.98 14.69 1.92
C LEU A 665 -20.38 13.41 2.51
N GLY A 666 -19.11 13.14 2.21
CA GLY A 666 -18.41 11.92 2.64
C GLY A 666 -17.71 12.03 4.00
N GLY A 667 -17.63 13.24 4.56
CA GLY A 667 -17.14 13.54 5.91
C GLY A 667 -15.63 13.73 6.02
N LEU A 668 -14.86 13.28 5.03
CA LEU A 668 -13.40 13.44 4.98
C LEU A 668 -13.07 14.83 4.44
N VAL A 669 -12.54 15.69 5.30
CA VAL A 669 -12.11 17.04 4.89
C VAL A 669 -10.88 16.95 4.00
N MET A 670 -10.90 17.71 2.91
CA MET A 670 -9.82 17.81 1.93
C MET A 670 -9.76 19.23 1.35
N PRO A 671 -8.63 19.67 0.76
CA PRO A 671 -8.58 20.89 -0.04
C PRO A 671 -9.62 20.87 -1.17
N ILE A 672 -10.21 22.03 -1.48
CA ILE A 672 -11.09 22.19 -2.63
C ILE A 672 -10.25 22.68 -3.81
N LEU A 673 -9.99 21.78 -4.76
CA LEU A 673 -9.23 22.07 -5.97
C LEU A 673 -10.22 22.49 -7.06
N LEU A 674 -10.06 23.68 -7.61
CA LEU A 674 -11.03 24.23 -8.58
C LEU A 674 -10.37 24.50 -9.91
N LYS A 675 -11.09 24.18 -10.99
CA LYS A 675 -10.88 24.77 -12.31
C LYS A 675 -12.06 25.67 -12.64
N LEU A 676 -11.76 26.93 -12.94
CA LEU A 676 -12.72 27.98 -13.21
C LEU A 676 -12.57 28.38 -14.69
N SER A 677 -13.56 28.07 -15.51
CA SER A 677 -13.56 28.34 -16.95
C SER A 677 -14.36 29.61 -17.27
N TYR A 678 -13.85 30.41 -18.20
CA TYR A 678 -14.42 31.71 -18.57
C TYR A 678 -15.04 31.72 -19.97
N ASP A 679 -15.83 32.74 -20.25
CA ASP A 679 -16.49 33.00 -21.53
C ASP A 679 -15.51 33.30 -22.68
N ASP A 680 -14.32 33.81 -22.36
CA ASP A 680 -13.22 34.04 -23.31
C ASP A 680 -12.44 32.75 -23.67
N GLY A 681 -12.83 31.60 -23.11
CA GLY A 681 -12.16 30.31 -23.30
C GLY A 681 -10.92 30.10 -22.44
N SER A 682 -10.51 31.09 -21.63
CA SER A 682 -9.46 30.93 -20.63
C SER A 682 -9.95 30.14 -19.42
N PHE A 683 -9.03 29.60 -18.63
CA PHE A 683 -9.32 29.03 -17.33
C PHE A 683 -8.27 29.44 -16.30
N GLU A 684 -8.62 29.31 -15.03
CA GLU A 684 -7.68 29.38 -13.92
C GLU A 684 -7.89 28.21 -12.97
N GLU A 685 -6.82 27.83 -12.28
CA GLU A 685 -6.85 26.84 -11.23
C GLU A 685 -6.73 27.54 -9.87
N LEU A 686 -7.55 27.12 -8.91
CA LEU A 686 -7.57 27.69 -7.58
C LEU A 686 -7.50 26.56 -6.54
N TYR A 687 -6.48 26.63 -5.70
CA TYR A 687 -6.30 25.77 -4.54
C TYR A 687 -6.91 26.44 -3.30
N LEU A 688 -7.95 25.84 -2.72
CA LEU A 688 -8.46 26.23 -1.40
C LEU A 688 -8.00 25.18 -0.39
N PRO A 689 -7.24 25.56 0.66
CA PRO A 689 -6.66 24.61 1.59
C PRO A 689 -7.75 23.93 2.43
N ALA A 690 -7.45 22.78 3.04
CA ALA A 690 -8.42 21.99 3.81
C ALA A 690 -9.04 22.80 4.96
N GLU A 691 -8.31 23.79 5.49
CA GLU A 691 -8.72 24.67 6.58
C GLU A 691 -9.95 25.52 6.26
N ILE A 692 -10.38 25.59 5.00
CA ILE A 692 -11.68 26.16 4.61
C ILE A 692 -12.85 25.53 5.40
N TRP A 693 -12.68 24.29 5.86
CA TRP A 693 -13.65 23.50 6.61
C TRP A 693 -13.61 23.71 8.14
N VAL A 694 -12.66 24.49 8.70
CA VAL A 694 -12.46 24.61 10.16
C VAL A 694 -13.71 25.12 10.89
N LYS A 695 -14.38 26.13 10.34
CA LYS A 695 -15.58 26.71 10.98
C LYS A 695 -16.84 25.87 10.77
N ASN A 696 -16.91 25.13 9.66
CA ASN A 696 -18.01 24.27 9.32
C ASN A 696 -17.51 23.16 8.41
N SER A 697 -17.37 21.95 8.94
CA SER A 697 -16.82 20.82 8.19
C SER A 697 -17.80 20.18 7.21
N LYS A 698 -19.05 20.67 7.16
CA LYS A 698 -20.12 20.14 6.31
C LYS A 698 -20.38 21.00 5.09
N GLN A 699 -20.36 22.33 5.24
CA GLN A 699 -20.74 23.26 4.18
C GLN A 699 -19.93 24.55 4.27
N VAL A 700 -19.55 25.08 3.10
CA VAL A 700 -18.85 26.36 3.02
C VAL A 700 -19.26 27.13 1.77
N THR A 701 -19.36 28.46 1.90
CA THR A 701 -19.51 29.38 0.78
C THR A 701 -18.20 30.14 0.58
N LYS A 702 -17.64 30.08 -0.63
CA LYS A 702 -16.46 30.87 -1.02
C LYS A 702 -16.87 32.02 -1.94
N MET A 703 -16.51 33.24 -1.55
CA MET A 703 -16.65 34.42 -2.43
C MET A 703 -15.39 34.58 -3.31
N LEU A 704 -15.60 34.82 -4.60
CA LEU A 704 -14.57 35.13 -5.59
C LEU A 704 -14.92 36.44 -6.31
N LEU A 705 -13.93 37.32 -6.46
CA LEU A 705 -14.03 38.55 -7.24
C LEU A 705 -13.26 38.38 -8.55
N ARG A 706 -13.88 38.67 -9.69
CA ARG A 706 -13.25 38.61 -11.01
C ARG A 706 -13.45 39.91 -11.79
N PRO A 707 -12.51 40.28 -12.67
CA PRO A 707 -12.65 41.45 -13.51
C PRO A 707 -13.96 41.42 -14.34
N PRO A 708 -14.53 42.57 -14.70
CA PRO A 708 -15.80 42.65 -15.43
C PRO A 708 -15.83 41.86 -16.74
N HIS A 709 -14.67 41.73 -17.41
CA HIS A 709 -14.50 41.06 -18.70
C HIS A 709 -14.28 39.54 -18.59
N LYS A 710 -14.32 38.97 -17.38
CA LYS A 710 -14.19 37.53 -17.16
C LYS A 710 -15.47 37.00 -16.53
N LEU A 711 -16.36 36.44 -17.35
CA LEU A 711 -17.59 35.81 -16.88
C LEU A 711 -17.37 34.31 -16.73
N LEU A 712 -17.59 33.81 -15.53
CA LEU A 712 -17.45 32.40 -15.19
C LEU A 712 -18.56 31.60 -15.89
N THR A 713 -18.17 30.60 -16.68
CA THR A 713 -19.10 29.71 -17.42
C THR A 713 -19.19 28.32 -16.81
N GLN A 714 -18.12 27.87 -16.14
CA GLN A 714 -18.06 26.55 -15.52
C GLN A 714 -17.16 26.55 -14.29
N VAL A 715 -17.57 25.80 -13.27
CA VAL A 715 -16.73 25.41 -12.13
C VAL A 715 -16.62 23.90 -12.09
N GLU A 716 -15.40 23.40 -11.95
CA GLU A 716 -15.09 21.99 -11.78
C GLU A 716 -14.26 21.77 -10.51
N VAL A 717 -14.72 20.87 -9.64
CA VAL A 717 -14.04 20.43 -8.41
C VAL A 717 -13.18 19.22 -8.74
N ASP A 718 -11.94 19.23 -8.24
CA ASP A 718 -10.94 18.19 -8.43
C ASP A 718 -10.80 17.71 -9.90
N PRO A 719 -10.47 18.62 -10.84
CA PRO A 719 -10.46 18.33 -12.28
C PRO A 719 -9.47 17.22 -12.69
N TYR A 720 -8.53 16.88 -11.81
CA TYR A 720 -7.50 15.88 -12.05
C TYR A 720 -7.63 14.63 -11.16
N TRP A 721 -8.69 14.55 -10.35
CA TRP A 721 -9.00 13.44 -9.43
C TRP A 721 -7.87 13.16 -8.41
N GLN A 722 -7.33 14.23 -7.85
CA GLN A 722 -6.20 14.24 -6.91
C GLN A 722 -6.61 13.92 -5.47
N THR A 723 -7.90 13.94 -5.14
CA THR A 723 -8.37 13.81 -3.75
C THR A 723 -9.04 12.46 -3.43
N ALA A 724 -9.20 11.59 -4.43
CA ALA A 724 -10.00 10.36 -4.34
C ALA A 724 -11.49 10.59 -4.03
N ASP A 725 -12.07 11.63 -4.64
CA ASP A 725 -13.52 11.86 -4.60
C ASP A 725 -14.29 10.65 -5.17
N VAL A 726 -15.25 10.14 -4.41
CA VAL A 726 -16.01 8.93 -4.77
C VAL A 726 -17.21 9.20 -5.67
N ASP A 727 -17.59 10.47 -5.88
CA ASP A 727 -18.70 10.86 -6.75
C ASP A 727 -18.39 12.08 -7.61
N THR A 728 -17.70 11.86 -8.73
CA THR A 728 -17.35 12.93 -9.66
C THR A 728 -18.55 13.57 -10.40
N GLN A 729 -19.78 13.05 -10.24
CA GLN A 729 -20.95 13.62 -10.93
C GLN A 729 -21.40 14.95 -10.33
N ASN A 730 -21.07 15.21 -9.06
CA ASN A 730 -21.41 16.44 -8.36
C ASN A 730 -20.27 17.48 -8.37
N ASN A 731 -19.16 17.19 -9.08
CA ASN A 731 -18.00 18.07 -9.19
C ASN A 731 -18.18 19.22 -10.18
N HIS A 732 -19.25 19.24 -10.99
CA HIS A 732 -19.41 20.23 -12.05
C HIS A 732 -20.61 21.14 -11.81
N TYR A 733 -20.40 22.44 -12.01
CA TYR A 733 -21.47 23.43 -12.13
C TYR A 733 -21.36 24.20 -13.45
N PRO A 734 -22.39 24.20 -14.32
CA PRO A 734 -23.63 23.42 -14.18
C PRO A 734 -23.39 21.90 -14.30
N ARG A 735 -24.30 21.09 -13.76
CA ARG A 735 -24.20 19.62 -13.81
C ARG A 735 -24.19 19.09 -15.24
N GLN A 736 -23.36 18.10 -15.50
CA GLN A 736 -23.20 17.49 -16.83
C GLN A 736 -23.93 16.14 -16.95
N ILE A 737 -24.38 15.79 -18.17
CA ILE A 737 -25.00 14.48 -18.45
C ILE A 737 -23.91 13.44 -18.66
N SER A 738 -23.88 12.38 -17.84
CA SER A 738 -22.95 11.26 -18.00
C SER A 738 -23.30 10.40 -19.23
N GLN A 739 -22.38 10.25 -20.18
CA GLN A 739 -22.55 9.34 -21.32
C GLN A 739 -21.92 7.96 -21.02
N SER A 740 -22.63 6.88 -21.36
CA SER A 740 -22.13 5.50 -21.20
C SER A 740 -22.69 4.57 -22.28
N ARG A 741 -22.12 3.37 -22.44
CA ARG A 741 -22.56 2.34 -23.41
C ARG A 741 -22.81 1.01 -22.72
N LEU A 742 -23.92 0.35 -23.08
CA LEU A 742 -24.26 -0.99 -22.61
C LEU A 742 -23.64 -2.05 -23.52
N GLN A 743 -22.78 -2.92 -22.98
CA GLN A 743 -22.23 -4.07 -23.70
C GLN A 743 -23.06 -5.33 -23.43
N LEU A 744 -23.61 -5.95 -24.47
CA LEU A 744 -24.20 -7.29 -24.40
C LEU A 744 -23.11 -8.34 -24.66
N PHE A 745 -22.94 -9.32 -23.78
CA PHE A 745 -21.94 -10.38 -23.98
C PHE A 745 -22.42 -11.76 -23.49
N LYS A 746 -21.84 -12.81 -24.10
CA LYS A 746 -21.99 -14.21 -23.69
C LYS A 746 -20.66 -14.73 -23.15
N GLN A 747 -20.68 -15.37 -21.98
CA GLN A 747 -19.46 -15.75 -21.26
C GLN A 747 -18.65 -16.82 -22.02
N LYS A 748 -17.34 -16.58 -22.25
CA LYS A 748 -16.37 -17.52 -22.83
C LYS A 748 -15.03 -17.42 -22.09
N LYS A 749 -14.25 -18.51 -22.07
CA LYS A 749 -12.88 -18.55 -21.52
C LYS A 749 -11.95 -17.64 -22.34
N LYS A 750 -11.26 -16.68 -21.69
CA LYS A 750 -10.41 -15.67 -22.37
C LYS A 750 -8.99 -16.19 -22.57
N LYS A 751 -8.49 -16.18 -23.81
CA LYS A 751 -7.07 -16.33 -24.15
C LYS A 751 -6.26 -15.08 -23.80
N ASN A 752 -4.98 -15.23 -23.46
CA ASN A 752 -4.08 -14.10 -23.19
C ASN A 752 -3.68 -13.39 -24.52
N LEU A 753 -3.04 -12.21 -24.45
CA LEU A 753 -2.74 -11.42 -25.65
C LEU A 753 -1.73 -12.13 -26.57
N MET A 754 -0.71 -12.79 -26.01
CA MET A 754 0.26 -13.56 -26.81
C MET A 754 -0.45 -14.70 -27.56
N GLN A 755 -1.31 -15.45 -26.87
CA GLN A 755 -2.14 -16.49 -27.48
C GLN A 755 -3.05 -15.95 -28.58
N LYS A 756 -3.72 -14.81 -28.35
CA LYS A 756 -4.59 -14.17 -29.34
C LYS A 756 -3.81 -13.66 -30.55
N TYR A 757 -2.62 -13.11 -30.33
CA TYR A 757 -1.78 -12.58 -31.39
C TYR A 757 -1.19 -13.70 -32.25
N ALA A 758 -0.88 -14.85 -31.64
CA ALA A 758 -0.41 -16.04 -32.33
C ALA A 758 -1.53 -16.85 -33.02
N GLU A 759 -2.82 -16.49 -32.85
CA GLU A 759 -3.89 -17.16 -33.58
C GLU A 759 -3.74 -16.88 -35.08
N PRO A 760 -3.66 -17.93 -35.93
CA PRO A 760 -3.57 -17.72 -37.36
C PRO A 760 -4.84 -17.02 -37.86
N LEU A 761 -4.65 -16.02 -38.73
CA LEU A 761 -5.74 -15.33 -39.41
C LEU A 761 -6.56 -16.37 -40.16
N LYS A 762 -7.86 -16.44 -39.85
CA LYS A 762 -8.79 -17.21 -40.68
C LYS A 762 -8.93 -16.47 -42.02
N THR A 763 -8.47 -17.08 -43.10
CA THR A 763 -8.77 -16.61 -44.45
C THR A 763 -10.28 -16.78 -44.71
N GLU A 764 -10.88 -15.88 -45.49
CA GLU A 764 -12.35 -15.83 -45.72
C GLU A 764 -12.93 -17.14 -46.29
N ASP A 765 -12.10 -18.02 -46.88
CA ASP A 765 -12.54 -19.24 -47.56
C ASP A 765 -12.85 -20.43 -46.63
N ALA A 766 -12.65 -20.32 -45.32
CA ALA A 766 -12.88 -21.45 -44.39
C ALA A 766 -14.35 -21.65 -43.96
N ASN A 767 -15.30 -20.86 -44.50
CA ASN A 767 -16.72 -20.92 -44.15
C ASN A 767 -17.65 -21.38 -45.31
N SER A 768 -17.12 -21.84 -46.45
CA SER A 768 -17.95 -22.22 -47.61
C SER A 768 -18.10 -23.72 -47.86
N THR A 769 -18.00 -24.57 -46.83
CA THR A 769 -18.41 -25.98 -46.95
C THR A 769 -18.95 -26.48 -45.61
N GLU A 770 -20.26 -26.36 -45.42
CA GLU A 770 -21.14 -27.36 -44.77
C GLU A 770 -22.57 -26.80 -44.73
N GLY A 771 -23.47 -27.38 -45.53
CA GLY A 771 -24.92 -27.22 -45.33
C GLY A 771 -25.81 -27.05 -46.56
N ASP A 772 -25.60 -27.80 -47.65
CA ASP A 772 -26.66 -28.15 -48.61
C ASP A 772 -26.88 -29.67 -48.50
N GLN A 773 -27.93 -30.06 -47.75
CA GLN A 773 -28.77 -31.27 -47.79
C GLN A 773 -29.40 -31.59 -46.43
#